data_AF-A0A420HDN4-F1
#
_entry.id   AF-A0A420HDN4-F1
#
_cell.length_a   1.000
_cell.length_b   1.000
_cell.length_c   1.000
_cell.angle_alpha   90.00
_cell.angle_beta   90.00
_cell.angle_gamma   90.00
#
_symmetry.space_group_name_H-M   'P 1'
#
loop_
_entity.id
_entity.type
_entity.pdbx_description
1 polymer ?
#
loop_
_entity_poly.entity_id
_entity_poly.type
_entity_poly.pdbx_seq_one_letter_code
_entity_poly.pdbx_strand_id
1 'polypeptide(L)'
;MSIRIVSNLSCRPAQKFRIISALLQYSLDSAKLSLFYTRLHSQSSSTGRKIHCFGRSLQTRSYQPFVPPSPISLGKPSPAKQYKSFFKWSRRLIYFFTGLGTIYSLDTQIYASSITRSVRTFWTGLIVAVDYKLNFTPNPWLGGDVADIHHRSAERLFKLLHQNGGLYLKIGQAIAMQSAILPPEFQKMFARMFDDAPQNDWRDVEKVIWEEFGRSPEDVFCVNLGQENESGVIEKTARASASVAQVHWARLADGREVAIKIQKREIAHQVGWDLWAFKLVTKVYSYWFDLPLDKLVPYISERLELETDFRNEVLNAKMMKELISSEPRLRDRVYIPEVYQDLSTKRVMTTEWIEGVRFWDRDVMTAPWKGGSKGSPGAEGNLSQSKDSGNEKKQSGFIKPERNSWKGPKGNGGLGVSRKDVMTIMIDLFSAQMFLWGVVHCDPHPGNIFIRRKSNGKPELVLIDHGLYVTMNPKLRHQYCRFWKAIMTFDNNALSEITNSWGIQAPDLFASATLMRPYESGNSNTKARILEDLKGKTASERHFEVQERMRQGIRDILADLDLFPQELLFIGRNMRIVQGNNQFLGSPVNRIKLTGLWASRSLVENKELTFREYFVNVCRHLLFRITLISSDLIFYASMFKQIFGIGHGFEDDLEKHMRFIAKDQFGLELRHSVFEG
;
A
#
# COMPACT_ATOMS: atom_id res chain seq x y z
N MET A 1 -8.01 -3.05 -49.77
CA MET A 1 -7.55 -4.38 -50.27
C MET A 1 -6.23 -4.80 -49.62
N SER A 2 -5.24 -3.90 -49.50
CA SER A 2 -3.88 -4.20 -48.98
C SER A 2 -3.82 -4.68 -47.51
N ILE A 3 -4.73 -4.26 -46.63
CA ILE A 3 -4.75 -4.69 -45.21
C ILE A 3 -5.13 -6.17 -45.05
N ARG A 4 -6.01 -6.70 -45.92
CA ARG A 4 -6.43 -8.12 -45.90
C ARG A 4 -5.36 -9.09 -46.38
N ILE A 5 -4.35 -8.61 -47.11
CA ILE A 5 -3.23 -9.44 -47.58
C ILE A 5 -2.17 -9.58 -46.48
N VAL A 6 -1.98 -8.54 -45.67
CA VAL A 6 -0.98 -8.54 -44.58
C VAL A 6 -1.39 -9.41 -43.38
N SER A 7 -2.70 -9.63 -43.17
CA SER A 7 -3.18 -10.51 -42.10
C SER A 7 -2.76 -11.98 -42.29
N ASN A 8 -2.58 -12.44 -43.54
CA ASN A 8 -2.27 -13.83 -43.89
C ASN A 8 -0.76 -14.16 -43.98
N LEU A 9 0.14 -13.20 -43.72
CA LEU A 9 1.59 -13.45 -43.70
C LEU A 9 2.03 -14.15 -42.39
N SER A 10 2.90 -15.15 -42.45
CA SER A 10 3.41 -15.89 -41.26
C SER A 10 4.59 -15.18 -40.56
N CYS A 11 4.46 -13.88 -40.29
CA CYS A 11 5.50 -13.08 -39.62
C CYS A 11 5.05 -12.56 -38.24
N ARG A 12 6.02 -12.26 -37.35
CA ARG A 12 5.77 -11.78 -35.98
C ARG A 12 4.96 -10.46 -35.97
N PRO A 13 4.12 -10.20 -34.96
CA PRO A 13 3.19 -9.05 -34.93
C PRO A 13 3.85 -7.68 -35.16
N ALA A 14 5.06 -7.48 -34.62
CA ALA A 14 5.82 -6.24 -34.77
C ALA A 14 6.23 -5.94 -36.23
N GLN A 15 6.50 -6.98 -37.04
CA GLN A 15 6.81 -6.81 -38.46
C GLN A 15 5.56 -6.52 -39.29
N LYS A 16 4.42 -7.13 -38.95
CA LYS A 16 3.12 -6.78 -39.58
C LYS A 16 2.78 -5.31 -39.37
N PHE A 17 3.03 -4.78 -38.17
CA PHE A 17 2.76 -3.36 -37.87
C PHE A 17 3.69 -2.40 -38.65
N ARG A 18 4.97 -2.74 -38.81
CA ARG A 18 5.89 -1.96 -39.66
C ARG A 18 5.47 -1.95 -41.13
N ILE A 19 5.01 -3.09 -41.66
CA ILE A 19 4.52 -3.19 -43.04
C ILE A 19 3.22 -2.38 -43.22
N ILE A 20 2.29 -2.47 -42.27
CA ILE A 20 1.05 -1.68 -42.30
C ILE A 20 1.35 -0.19 -42.19
N SER A 21 2.27 0.22 -41.32
CA SER A 21 2.72 1.61 -41.19
C SER A 21 3.36 2.12 -42.48
N ALA A 22 4.21 1.33 -43.14
CA ALA A 22 4.84 1.71 -44.40
C ALA A 22 3.80 1.84 -45.54
N LEU A 23 2.82 0.93 -45.59
CA LEU A 23 1.73 1.00 -46.57
C LEU A 23 0.78 2.19 -46.32
N LEU A 24 0.53 2.55 -45.07
CA LEU A 24 -0.25 3.73 -44.71
C LEU A 24 0.51 5.01 -45.07
N GLN A 25 1.82 5.06 -44.84
CA GLN A 25 2.66 6.19 -45.26
C GLN A 25 2.66 6.36 -46.78
N TYR A 26 2.80 5.25 -47.53
CA TYR A 26 2.74 5.28 -48.99
C TYR A 26 1.37 5.71 -49.52
N SER A 27 0.28 5.29 -48.86
CA SER A 27 -1.08 5.74 -49.20
C SER A 27 -1.30 7.22 -48.92
N LEU A 28 -0.70 7.77 -47.84
CA LEU A 28 -0.77 9.19 -47.52
C LEU A 28 0.03 10.04 -48.51
N ASP A 29 1.20 9.55 -48.95
CA ASP A 29 2.02 10.25 -49.94
C ASP A 29 1.40 10.17 -51.35
N SER A 30 0.76 9.05 -51.71
CA SER A 30 -0.06 8.92 -52.93
C SER A 30 -1.28 9.85 -52.92
N ALA A 31 -1.96 10.00 -51.77
CA ALA A 31 -3.08 10.93 -51.64
C ALA A 31 -2.64 12.40 -51.76
N LYS A 32 -1.45 12.75 -51.27
CA LYS A 32 -0.85 14.09 -51.46
C LYS A 32 -0.47 14.35 -52.92
N LEU A 33 0.05 13.36 -53.63
CA LEU A 33 0.36 13.43 -55.07
C LEU A 33 -0.92 13.57 -55.93
N SER A 34 -2.00 12.85 -55.58
CA SER A 34 -3.33 12.99 -56.19
C SER A 34 -3.90 14.39 -56.00
N LEU A 35 -3.81 14.96 -54.78
CA LEU A 35 -4.23 16.33 -54.49
C LEU A 35 -3.40 17.38 -55.23
N PHE A 36 -2.12 17.12 -55.47
CA PHE A 36 -1.24 18.00 -56.26
C PHE A 36 -1.57 17.96 -57.76
N TYR A 37 -1.85 16.78 -58.32
CA TYR A 37 -2.28 16.63 -59.73
C TYR A 37 -3.68 17.20 -59.99
N THR A 38 -4.61 17.07 -59.03
CA THR A 38 -5.96 17.64 -59.16
C THR A 38 -5.94 19.18 -59.15
N ARG A 39 -4.96 19.78 -58.46
CA ARG A 39 -4.77 21.24 -58.43
C ARG A 39 -4.10 21.80 -59.69
N LEU A 40 -3.28 20.99 -60.38
CA LEU A 40 -2.66 21.36 -61.66
C LEU A 40 -3.61 21.18 -62.85
N HIS A 41 -4.62 20.30 -62.77
CA HIS A 41 -5.59 20.09 -63.85
C HIS A 41 -6.78 21.08 -63.87
N SER A 42 -7.00 21.90 -62.83
CA SER A 42 -8.11 22.88 -62.82
C SER A 42 -7.75 24.26 -63.39
N GLN A 43 -6.52 24.46 -63.86
CA GLN A 43 -6.06 25.67 -64.57
C GLN A 43 -5.51 25.32 -65.96
N SER A 44 -6.29 24.57 -66.73
CA SER A 44 -6.03 24.31 -68.16
C SER A 44 -7.34 24.28 -68.93
N SER A 45 -7.86 25.49 -69.16
CA SER A 45 -8.60 25.96 -70.35
C SER A 45 -9.79 25.15 -70.90
N SER A 46 -10.96 25.81 -70.93
CA SER A 46 -11.69 25.95 -72.20
C SER A 46 -12.46 27.28 -72.25
N THR A 47 -11.87 28.30 -72.86
CA THR A 47 -12.64 29.23 -73.70
C THR A 47 -12.29 28.90 -75.15
N GLY A 48 -13.21 28.23 -75.83
CA GLY A 48 -13.14 28.07 -77.26
C GLY A 48 -13.25 29.43 -77.93
N ARG A 49 -12.25 29.80 -78.73
CA ARG A 49 -12.45 30.75 -79.82
C ARG A 49 -11.74 30.25 -81.07
N LYS A 50 -12.57 30.26 -82.11
CA LYS A 50 -12.36 29.88 -83.50
C LYS A 50 -10.98 30.25 -84.07
N ILE A 51 -10.43 29.30 -84.79
CA ILE A 51 -9.30 29.42 -85.71
C ILE A 51 -9.61 30.48 -86.76
N HIS A 52 -8.67 31.39 -87.05
CA HIS A 52 -8.25 31.75 -88.41
C HIS A 52 -7.04 32.70 -88.44
N CYS A 53 -6.03 32.27 -89.20
CA CYS A 53 -4.99 32.99 -89.94
C CYS A 53 -4.43 34.32 -89.38
N PHE A 54 -3.11 34.29 -89.13
CA PHE A 54 -2.26 35.48 -89.03
C PHE A 54 -2.28 36.29 -90.34
N GLY A 55 -3.14 37.30 -90.41
CA GLY A 55 -2.90 38.49 -91.23
C GLY A 55 -2.22 39.55 -90.37
N ARG A 56 -1.00 39.96 -90.72
CA ARG A 56 -0.36 41.13 -90.10
C ARG A 56 -1.21 42.37 -90.44
N SER A 57 -1.90 42.91 -89.44
CA SER A 57 -2.49 44.24 -89.47
C SER A 57 -1.74 45.11 -88.48
N LEU A 58 -0.90 46.01 -89.00
CA LEU A 58 -0.38 47.15 -88.25
C LEU A 58 -1.56 48.08 -87.97
N GLN A 59 -2.06 48.09 -86.75
CA GLN A 59 -3.12 49.03 -86.35
C GLN A 59 -2.51 50.23 -85.63
N THR A 60 -2.16 51.20 -86.45
CA THR A 60 -2.04 52.61 -86.08
C THR A 60 -3.40 53.10 -85.58
N ARG A 61 -3.53 53.47 -84.30
CA ARG A 61 -4.52 54.48 -83.88
C ARG A 61 -4.20 55.09 -82.52
N SER A 62 -4.52 56.37 -82.48
CA SER A 62 -4.09 57.43 -81.57
C SER A 62 -4.58 57.31 -80.13
N TYR A 63 -3.77 57.83 -79.22
CA TYR A 63 -4.09 58.04 -77.81
C TYR A 63 -5.37 58.89 -77.63
N GLN A 64 -6.32 58.42 -76.81
CA GLN A 64 -7.44 59.20 -76.27
C GLN A 64 -7.28 59.33 -74.74
N PRO A 65 -7.42 60.54 -74.17
CA PRO A 65 -7.29 60.75 -72.72
C PRO A 65 -8.47 60.19 -71.93
N PHE A 66 -8.16 59.68 -70.73
CA PHE A 66 -9.06 58.98 -69.81
C PHE A 66 -10.11 59.92 -69.21
N VAL A 67 -11.40 59.63 -69.42
CA VAL A 67 -12.51 60.33 -68.75
C VAL A 67 -13.04 59.42 -67.64
N PRO A 68 -13.07 59.86 -66.36
CA PRO A 68 -13.57 59.04 -65.27
C PRO A 68 -15.08 58.76 -65.44
N PRO A 69 -15.54 57.53 -65.12
CA PRO A 69 -16.92 57.15 -65.37
C PRO A 69 -17.88 57.91 -64.43
N SER A 70 -19.06 58.23 -64.93
CA SER A 70 -20.04 59.06 -64.21
C SER A 70 -20.55 58.39 -62.92
N PRO A 71 -21.02 59.14 -61.91
CA PRO A 71 -21.40 58.61 -60.58
C PRO A 71 -22.49 57.53 -60.59
N ILE A 72 -23.21 57.38 -61.71
CA ILE A 72 -24.24 56.34 -61.92
C ILE A 72 -23.62 54.96 -62.19
N SER A 73 -22.34 54.91 -62.58
CA SER A 73 -21.59 53.65 -62.82
C SER A 73 -21.06 52.99 -61.54
N LEU A 74 -21.10 53.68 -60.40
CA LEU A 74 -20.74 53.13 -59.10
C LEU A 74 -22.00 52.50 -58.48
N GLY A 75 -22.13 51.18 -58.63
CA GLY A 75 -23.24 50.41 -58.04
C GLY A 75 -23.37 50.60 -56.52
N LYS A 76 -24.58 50.35 -56.00
CA LYS A 76 -24.93 50.60 -54.58
C LYS A 76 -23.94 49.96 -53.59
N PRO A 77 -23.61 50.62 -52.47
CA PRO A 77 -22.67 50.10 -51.47
C PRO A 77 -23.17 48.79 -50.86
N SER A 78 -22.32 47.76 -50.86
CA SER A 78 -22.61 46.48 -50.20
C SER A 78 -22.65 46.66 -48.67
N PRO A 79 -23.65 46.11 -47.96
CA PRO A 79 -23.70 46.21 -46.50
C PRO A 79 -22.52 45.47 -45.84
N ALA A 80 -22.09 45.97 -44.69
CA ALA A 80 -20.98 45.40 -43.92
C ALA A 80 -21.27 43.95 -43.49
N LYS A 81 -20.30 43.03 -43.69
CA LYS A 81 -20.42 41.63 -43.27
C LYS A 81 -20.47 41.54 -41.74
N GLN A 82 -21.63 41.26 -41.16
CA GLN A 82 -21.76 40.92 -39.75
C GLN A 82 -21.34 39.45 -39.51
N TYR A 83 -20.27 39.23 -38.73
CA TYR A 83 -19.79 37.88 -38.38
C TYR A 83 -20.67 37.22 -37.31
N LYS A 84 -21.78 36.60 -37.72
CA LYS A 84 -22.66 35.80 -36.84
C LYS A 84 -21.99 34.53 -36.24
N SER A 85 -20.76 34.21 -36.64
CA SER A 85 -20.04 32.99 -36.19
C SER A 85 -19.46 33.11 -34.78
N PHE A 86 -18.97 34.30 -34.39
CA PHE A 86 -18.39 34.52 -33.06
C PHE A 86 -19.41 34.24 -31.95
N PHE A 87 -20.66 34.68 -32.14
CA PHE A 87 -21.76 34.40 -31.22
C PHE A 87 -22.20 32.91 -31.18
N LYS A 88 -22.00 32.15 -32.26
CA LYS A 88 -22.33 30.71 -32.27
C LYS A 88 -21.28 29.90 -31.50
N TRP A 89 -20.00 30.21 -31.68
CA TRP A 89 -18.92 29.56 -30.94
C TRP A 89 -18.90 29.99 -29.48
N SER A 90 -19.19 31.25 -29.17
CA SER A 90 -19.33 31.70 -27.78
C SER A 90 -20.48 30.98 -27.08
N ARG A 91 -21.64 30.80 -27.72
CA ARG A 91 -22.77 30.06 -27.15
C ARG A 91 -22.43 28.57 -26.90
N ARG A 92 -21.69 27.94 -27.82
CA ARG A 92 -21.19 26.56 -27.65
C ARG A 92 -20.18 26.44 -26.51
N LEU A 93 -19.27 27.41 -26.38
CA LEU A 93 -18.34 27.47 -25.25
C LEU A 93 -19.10 27.68 -23.95
N ILE A 94 -20.09 28.57 -23.89
CA ILE A 94 -20.92 28.78 -22.70
C ILE A 94 -21.65 27.50 -22.33
N TYR A 95 -22.29 26.79 -23.26
CA TYR A 95 -22.93 25.51 -22.95
C TYR A 95 -21.94 24.44 -22.52
N PHE A 96 -20.75 24.40 -23.13
CA PHE A 96 -19.69 23.48 -22.74
C PHE A 96 -19.20 23.77 -21.31
N PHE A 97 -18.87 25.02 -20.98
CA PHE A 97 -18.43 25.41 -19.64
C PHE A 97 -19.54 25.28 -18.60
N THR A 98 -20.79 25.56 -18.95
CA THR A 98 -21.95 25.34 -18.06
C THR A 98 -22.17 23.85 -17.82
N GLY A 99 -22.05 23.01 -18.86
CA GLY A 99 -22.07 21.55 -18.74
C GLY A 99 -20.91 21.02 -17.88
N LEU A 100 -19.70 21.54 -18.09
CA LEU A 100 -18.54 21.17 -17.30
C LEU A 100 -18.70 21.60 -15.82
N GLY A 101 -19.23 22.81 -15.59
CA GLY A 101 -19.47 23.35 -14.26
C GLY A 101 -20.58 22.62 -13.51
N THR A 102 -21.65 22.20 -14.21
CA THR A 102 -22.71 21.37 -13.63
C THR A 102 -22.20 19.97 -13.30
N ILE A 103 -21.43 19.34 -14.18
CA ILE A 103 -20.77 18.04 -13.89
C ILE A 103 -19.81 18.18 -12.72
N TYR A 104 -19.00 19.24 -12.66
CA TYR A 104 -18.07 19.49 -11.55
C TYR A 104 -18.83 19.73 -10.23
N SER A 105 -19.92 20.48 -10.24
CA SER A 105 -20.75 20.73 -9.06
C SER A 105 -21.42 19.44 -8.57
N LEU A 106 -21.95 18.62 -9.49
CA LEU A 106 -22.52 17.31 -9.17
C LEU A 106 -21.44 16.34 -8.66
N ASP A 107 -20.25 16.33 -9.25
CA ASP A 107 -19.14 15.49 -8.81
C ASP A 107 -18.69 15.87 -7.39
N THR A 108 -18.50 17.17 -7.13
CA THR A 108 -18.04 17.66 -5.83
C THR A 108 -19.08 17.49 -4.73
N GLN A 109 -20.37 17.73 -5.01
CA GLN A 109 -21.43 17.69 -4.00
C GLN A 109 -22.07 16.30 -3.82
N ILE A 110 -22.21 15.49 -4.87
CA ILE A 110 -22.94 14.22 -4.82
C ILE A 110 -22.00 13.02 -4.86
N TYR A 111 -20.95 13.06 -5.70
CA TYR A 111 -20.01 11.94 -5.86
C TYR A 111 -18.70 12.12 -5.08
N ALA A 112 -18.64 13.06 -4.13
CA ALA A 112 -17.46 13.31 -3.30
C ALA A 112 -16.15 13.45 -4.12
N SER A 113 -16.22 14.15 -5.25
CA SER A 113 -15.14 14.40 -6.21
C SER A 113 -14.58 13.15 -6.95
N SER A 114 -15.34 12.05 -7.04
CA SER A 114 -14.89 10.78 -7.64
C SER A 114 -14.42 10.91 -9.10
N ILE A 115 -15.07 11.73 -9.92
CA ILE A 115 -14.70 11.96 -11.33
C ILE A 115 -13.41 12.78 -11.40
N THR A 116 -13.34 13.87 -10.64
CA THR A 116 -12.15 14.74 -10.60
C THR A 116 -10.92 13.95 -10.12
N ARG A 117 -11.08 13.09 -9.11
CA ARG A 117 -10.04 12.16 -8.63
C ARG A 117 -9.59 11.21 -9.72
N SER A 118 -10.55 10.59 -10.42
CA SER A 118 -10.27 9.65 -11.50
C SER A 118 -9.49 10.31 -12.64
N VAL A 119 -9.89 11.51 -13.07
CA VAL A 119 -9.19 12.27 -14.12
C VAL A 119 -7.75 12.59 -13.70
N ARG A 120 -7.52 13.05 -12.46
CA ARG A 120 -6.16 13.28 -11.94
C ARG A 120 -5.33 12.00 -11.97
N THR A 121 -5.91 10.87 -11.57
CA THR A 121 -5.25 9.57 -11.57
C THR A 121 -4.82 9.16 -12.98
N PHE A 122 -5.70 9.26 -13.97
CA PHE A 122 -5.35 8.95 -15.36
C PHE A 122 -4.29 9.91 -15.92
N TRP A 123 -4.41 11.20 -15.64
CA TRP A 123 -3.47 12.21 -16.12
C TRP A 123 -2.07 12.02 -15.53
N THR A 124 -1.97 11.87 -14.21
CA THR A 124 -0.69 11.61 -13.53
C THR A 124 -0.11 10.27 -13.96
N GLY A 125 -0.93 9.22 -14.08
CA GLY A 125 -0.50 7.92 -14.61
C GLY A 125 0.05 8.03 -16.03
N LEU A 126 -0.61 8.77 -16.92
CA LEU A 126 -0.12 8.98 -18.28
C LEU A 126 1.24 9.69 -18.29
N ILE A 127 1.40 10.75 -17.50
CA ILE A 127 2.68 11.48 -17.39
C ILE A 127 3.80 10.57 -16.90
N VAL A 128 3.56 9.82 -15.82
CA VAL A 128 4.56 8.91 -15.27
C VAL A 128 4.92 7.82 -16.29
N ALA A 129 3.93 7.23 -16.96
CA ALA A 129 4.17 6.21 -17.97
C ALA A 129 5.00 6.72 -19.16
N VAL A 130 4.67 7.91 -19.67
CA VAL A 130 5.44 8.56 -20.75
C VAL A 130 6.87 8.87 -20.29
N ASP A 131 7.03 9.37 -19.07
CA ASP A 131 8.35 9.69 -18.51
C ASP A 131 9.25 8.46 -18.41
N TYR A 132 8.74 7.35 -17.86
CA TYR A 132 9.48 6.09 -17.85
C TYR A 132 9.79 5.57 -19.26
N LYS A 133 8.83 5.62 -20.18
CA LYS A 133 9.02 5.08 -21.53
C LYS A 133 10.06 5.86 -22.34
N LEU A 134 10.20 7.15 -22.10
CA LEU A 134 11.17 8.01 -22.80
C LEU A 134 12.53 8.07 -22.12
N ASN A 135 12.59 7.90 -20.78
CA ASN A 135 13.81 8.16 -20.02
C ASN A 135 14.42 6.91 -19.36
N PHE A 136 13.72 5.77 -19.27
CA PHE A 136 14.28 4.52 -18.73
C PHE A 136 15.19 3.85 -19.78
N THR A 137 16.28 4.53 -20.10
CA THR A 137 17.33 4.12 -21.03
C THR A 137 18.69 4.50 -20.44
N PRO A 138 19.80 3.82 -20.82
CA PRO A 138 21.14 4.13 -20.28
C PRO A 138 21.55 5.59 -20.44
N ASN A 139 21.00 6.28 -21.46
CA ASN A 139 21.11 7.72 -21.65
C ASN A 139 19.71 8.34 -21.71
N PRO A 140 19.19 8.91 -20.61
CA PRO A 140 17.87 9.56 -20.57
C PRO A 140 17.84 10.84 -21.43
N TRP A 141 16.73 11.09 -22.12
CA TRP A 141 16.57 12.29 -22.95
C TRP A 141 16.56 13.60 -22.14
N LEU A 142 16.00 13.56 -20.93
CA LEU A 142 15.96 14.70 -20.00
C LEU A 142 17.25 14.89 -19.18
N GLY A 143 18.27 14.05 -19.38
CA GLY A 143 19.46 13.98 -18.53
C GLY A 143 19.17 13.36 -17.15
N GLY A 144 20.23 12.97 -16.44
CA GLY A 144 20.17 12.33 -15.12
C GLY A 144 20.40 10.82 -15.14
N ASP A 145 20.29 10.20 -13.96
CA ASP A 145 20.37 8.75 -13.75
C ASP A 145 18.97 8.13 -13.58
N VAL A 146 18.86 6.80 -13.63
CA VAL A 146 17.59 6.06 -13.44
C VAL A 146 16.94 6.41 -12.09
N ALA A 147 17.75 6.67 -11.06
CA ALA A 147 17.29 7.12 -9.74
C ALA A 147 16.49 8.44 -9.80
N ASP A 148 16.86 9.37 -10.67
CA ASP A 148 16.15 10.67 -10.81
C ASP A 148 14.74 10.47 -11.39
N ILE A 149 14.58 9.46 -12.26
CA ILE A 149 13.30 9.07 -12.85
C ILE A 149 12.39 8.47 -11.78
N HIS A 150 12.94 7.57 -10.96
CA HIS A 150 12.22 6.99 -9.83
C HIS A 150 11.81 8.07 -8.84
N HIS A 151 12.69 9.02 -8.52
CA HIS A 151 12.41 10.10 -7.58
C HIS A 151 11.24 11.00 -8.02
N ARG A 152 11.30 11.56 -9.23
CA ARG A 152 10.24 12.44 -9.74
C ARG A 152 8.91 11.71 -9.95
N SER A 153 8.96 10.43 -10.33
CA SER A 153 7.77 9.60 -10.48
C SER A 153 7.14 9.26 -9.14
N ALA A 154 7.96 8.91 -8.13
CA ALA A 154 7.50 8.68 -6.77
C ALA A 154 6.85 9.93 -6.17
N GLU A 155 7.44 11.11 -6.40
CA GLU A 155 6.87 12.38 -5.94
C GLU A 155 5.52 12.69 -6.57
N ARG A 156 5.37 12.50 -7.89
CA ARG A 156 4.09 12.69 -8.60
C ARG A 156 3.02 11.74 -8.07
N LEU A 157 3.36 10.48 -7.88
CA LEU A 157 2.43 9.47 -7.38
C LEU A 157 2.05 9.73 -5.92
N PHE A 158 3.00 10.14 -5.07
CA PHE A 158 2.72 10.57 -3.70
C PHE A 158 1.78 11.77 -3.65
N LYS A 159 2.04 12.82 -4.45
CA LYS A 159 1.16 13.98 -4.54
C LYS A 159 -0.25 13.60 -4.97
N LEU A 160 -0.40 12.70 -5.94
CA LEU A 160 -1.70 12.17 -6.35
C LEU A 160 -2.41 11.45 -5.20
N LEU A 161 -1.73 10.50 -4.55
CA LEU A 161 -2.32 9.67 -3.50
C LEU A 161 -2.74 10.52 -2.29
N HIS A 162 -1.91 11.50 -1.91
CA HIS A 162 -2.20 12.44 -0.82
C HIS A 162 -3.33 13.42 -1.17
N GLN A 163 -3.34 13.99 -2.38
CA GLN A 163 -4.40 14.93 -2.81
C GLN A 163 -5.76 14.25 -3.01
N ASN A 164 -5.79 12.99 -3.45
CA ASN A 164 -7.04 12.25 -3.57
C ASN A 164 -7.54 11.80 -2.19
N GLY A 165 -6.66 11.47 -1.25
CA GLY A 165 -7.08 11.12 0.12
C GLY A 165 -7.94 9.84 0.19
N GLY A 166 -8.43 9.52 1.38
CA GLY A 166 -9.32 8.37 1.60
C GLY A 166 -8.73 7.06 1.10
N LEU A 167 -9.42 6.38 0.18
CA LEU A 167 -8.96 5.10 -0.36
C LEU A 167 -7.62 5.19 -1.10
N TYR A 168 -7.29 6.30 -1.75
CA TYR A 168 -6.00 6.45 -2.44
C TYR A 168 -4.83 6.46 -1.46
N LEU A 169 -4.97 7.10 -0.30
CA LEU A 169 -3.97 7.01 0.76
C LEU A 169 -3.82 5.55 1.21
N LYS A 170 -4.92 4.81 1.32
CA LYS A 170 -4.88 3.41 1.72
C LYS A 170 -4.25 2.50 0.66
N ILE A 171 -4.51 2.73 -0.63
CA ILE A 171 -3.81 2.07 -1.75
C ILE A 171 -2.31 2.36 -1.65
N GLY A 172 -1.94 3.63 -1.43
CA GLY A 172 -0.57 4.06 -1.23
C GLY A 172 0.09 3.32 -0.07
N GLN A 173 -0.56 3.26 1.09
CA GLN A 173 -0.12 2.50 2.27
C GLN A 173 0.03 1.00 1.94
N ALA A 174 -0.95 0.39 1.28
CA ALA A 174 -0.90 -1.02 0.90
C ALA A 174 0.28 -1.33 -0.05
N ILE A 175 0.60 -0.42 -0.98
CA ILE A 175 1.76 -0.53 -1.86
C ILE A 175 3.06 -0.26 -1.09
N ALA A 176 3.10 0.76 -0.24
CA ALA A 176 4.23 1.11 0.62
C ALA A 176 4.69 -0.09 1.45
N MET A 177 3.73 -0.86 1.95
CA MET A 177 3.96 -2.02 2.81
C MET A 177 4.62 -3.19 2.09
N GLN A 178 4.66 -3.16 0.76
CA GLN A 178 5.43 -4.08 -0.07
C GLN A 178 6.71 -3.40 -0.63
N SER A 179 7.27 -2.47 0.15
CA SER A 179 8.44 -1.64 -0.17
C SER A 179 9.59 -2.43 -0.79
N ALA A 180 9.85 -3.65 -0.32
CA ALA A 180 10.92 -4.51 -0.80
C ALA A 180 10.91 -4.79 -2.32
N ILE A 181 9.75 -4.68 -2.98
CA ILE A 181 9.62 -4.87 -4.44
C ILE A 181 9.75 -3.55 -5.21
N LEU A 182 9.60 -2.41 -4.52
CA LEU A 182 9.64 -1.08 -5.11
C LEU A 182 11.05 -0.50 -5.16
N PRO A 183 11.36 0.39 -6.12
CA PRO A 183 12.61 1.14 -6.12
C PRO A 183 12.77 2.01 -4.85
N PRO A 184 13.99 2.22 -4.34
CA PRO A 184 14.25 2.92 -3.07
C PRO A 184 13.59 4.30 -2.95
N GLU A 185 13.47 5.03 -4.06
CA GLU A 185 12.86 6.36 -4.10
C GLU A 185 11.35 6.32 -3.85
N PHE A 186 10.66 5.27 -4.33
CA PHE A 186 9.24 5.04 -4.06
C PHE A 186 9.02 4.68 -2.60
N GLN A 187 9.86 3.80 -2.04
CA GLN A 187 9.79 3.42 -0.64
C GLN A 187 9.89 4.64 0.28
N LYS A 188 10.90 5.50 0.06
CA LYS A 188 11.13 6.72 0.83
C LYS A 188 9.91 7.66 0.80
N MET A 189 9.30 7.80 -0.37
CA MET A 189 8.17 8.71 -0.52
C MET A 189 6.89 8.12 0.10
N PHE A 190 6.66 6.82 -0.09
CA PHE A 190 5.48 6.12 0.42
C PHE A 190 5.51 5.92 1.94
N ALA A 191 6.69 5.85 2.57
CA ALA A 191 6.83 5.86 4.03
C ALA A 191 6.20 7.11 4.69
N ARG A 192 6.08 8.24 3.96
CA ARG A 192 5.44 9.47 4.46
C ARG A 192 3.91 9.44 4.37
N MET A 193 3.31 8.37 3.85
CA MET A 193 1.85 8.26 3.70
C MET A 193 1.12 7.87 5.00
N PHE A 194 1.87 7.60 6.07
CA PHE A 194 1.32 7.21 7.37
C PHE A 194 1.11 8.40 8.33
N ASP A 195 1.38 9.63 7.87
CA ASP A 195 1.14 10.86 8.64
C ASP A 195 -0.36 11.17 8.81
N ASP A 196 -0.73 11.88 9.89
CA ASP A 196 -2.11 12.05 10.39
C ASP A 196 -3.11 12.49 9.31
N ALA A 197 -4.23 11.77 9.25
CA ALA A 197 -5.33 12.06 8.33
C ALA A 197 -6.29 13.11 8.90
N PRO A 198 -6.83 14.03 8.07
CA PRO A 198 -7.79 15.03 8.52
C PRO A 198 -9.05 14.38 9.13
N GLN A 199 -9.67 15.05 10.10
CA GLN A 199 -10.89 14.59 10.77
C GLN A 199 -12.14 15.16 10.09
N ASN A 200 -13.22 14.38 10.06
CA ASN A 200 -14.53 14.85 9.60
C ASN A 200 -15.25 15.58 10.75
N ASP A 201 -16.05 16.57 10.39
CA ASP A 201 -16.90 17.28 11.34
C ASP A 201 -17.94 16.35 11.99
N TRP A 202 -18.30 16.64 13.24
CA TRP A 202 -19.28 15.85 14.00
C TRP A 202 -20.63 15.67 13.28
N ARG A 203 -21.05 16.66 12.47
CA ARG A 203 -22.29 16.56 11.68
C ARG A 203 -22.27 15.43 10.66
N ASP A 204 -21.11 15.13 10.07
CA ASP A 204 -20.99 14.00 9.15
C ASP A 204 -20.94 12.67 9.91
N VAL A 205 -20.36 12.67 11.11
CA VAL A 205 -20.39 11.52 12.03
C VAL A 205 -21.81 11.16 12.43
N GLU A 206 -22.60 12.14 12.88
CA GLU A 206 -24.02 11.97 13.22
C GLU A 206 -24.80 11.38 12.04
N LYS A 207 -24.57 11.87 10.82
CA LYS A 207 -25.21 11.35 9.61
C LYS A 207 -24.86 9.90 9.35
N VAL A 208 -23.59 9.49 9.50
CA VAL A 208 -23.19 8.09 9.30
C VAL A 208 -23.86 7.18 10.33
N ILE A 209 -23.92 7.59 11.60
CA ILE A 209 -24.64 6.83 12.64
C ILE A 209 -26.13 6.74 12.31
N TRP A 210 -26.75 7.85 11.89
CA TRP A 210 -28.15 7.88 11.50
C TRP A 210 -28.44 6.99 10.28
N GLU A 211 -27.58 7.01 9.26
CA GLU A 211 -27.69 6.17 8.06
C GLU A 211 -27.63 4.68 8.40
N GLU A 212 -26.81 4.28 9.37
CA GLU A 212 -26.61 2.87 9.74
C GLU A 212 -27.63 2.34 10.76
N PHE A 213 -28.02 3.15 11.75
CA PHE A 213 -28.89 2.73 12.85
C PHE A 213 -30.33 3.27 12.76
N GLY A 214 -30.58 4.28 11.91
CA GLY A 214 -31.88 4.96 11.80
C GLY A 214 -32.28 5.76 13.04
N ARG A 215 -31.33 6.02 13.96
CA ARG A 215 -31.53 6.67 15.25
C ARG A 215 -30.38 7.63 15.54
N SER A 216 -30.60 8.56 16.47
CA SER A 216 -29.56 9.50 16.88
C SER A 216 -28.41 8.77 17.63
N PRO A 217 -27.18 9.29 17.63
CA PRO A 217 -26.10 8.74 18.46
C PRO A 217 -26.49 8.62 19.93
N GLU A 218 -27.26 9.59 20.42
CA GLU A 218 -27.79 9.61 21.77
C GLU A 218 -28.69 8.40 22.06
N ASP A 219 -29.58 8.04 21.12
CA ASP A 219 -30.44 6.87 21.25
C ASP A 219 -29.67 5.55 21.09
N VAL A 220 -28.74 5.48 20.13
CA VAL A 220 -27.98 4.25 19.82
C VAL A 220 -27.06 3.86 20.98
N PHE A 221 -26.32 4.82 21.51
CA PHE A 221 -25.36 4.58 22.59
C PHE A 221 -25.95 4.84 23.98
N CYS A 222 -27.26 5.12 24.07
CA CYS A 222 -27.99 5.43 25.30
C CYS A 222 -27.36 6.61 26.08
N VAL A 223 -27.00 7.66 25.36
CA VAL A 223 -26.32 8.88 25.81
C VAL A 223 -27.35 10.03 25.87
N ASN A 224 -28.38 9.93 26.69
CA ASN A 224 -29.36 11.01 26.77
C ASN A 224 -28.81 12.23 27.54
N LEU A 225 -28.64 13.35 26.82
CA LEU A 225 -28.38 14.68 27.37
C LEU A 225 -29.65 15.23 28.04
N GLY A 226 -29.90 14.86 29.31
CA GLY A 226 -31.03 15.40 30.05
C GLY A 226 -31.08 14.94 31.51
N GLN A 227 -30.50 15.75 32.40
CA GLN A 227 -30.68 15.83 33.86
C GLN A 227 -30.68 14.53 34.71
N GLU A 228 -29.66 14.44 35.57
CA GLU A 228 -29.55 13.74 36.86
C GLU A 228 -29.96 12.24 36.91
N ASN A 229 -29.05 11.37 36.47
CA ASN A 229 -28.16 10.58 37.36
C ASN A 229 -27.62 9.27 36.77
N GLU A 230 -27.88 8.95 35.50
CA GLU A 230 -27.23 7.79 34.84
C GLU A 230 -27.30 7.88 33.30
N SER A 231 -26.89 9.00 32.72
CA SER A 231 -26.78 9.15 31.26
C SER A 231 -25.35 8.96 30.75
N GLY A 232 -25.21 8.20 29.66
CA GLY A 232 -23.94 8.06 28.95
C GLY A 232 -23.42 9.39 28.39
N VAL A 233 -22.16 9.44 27.96
CA VAL A 233 -21.55 10.61 27.29
C VAL A 233 -20.76 10.18 26.05
N ILE A 234 -20.88 10.92 24.95
CA ILE A 234 -20.07 10.73 23.73
C ILE A 234 -19.22 11.96 23.46
N GLU A 235 -17.95 11.75 23.15
CA GLU A 235 -17.04 12.83 22.84
C GLU A 235 -17.10 13.19 21.35
N LYS A 236 -17.51 14.43 21.06
CA LYS A 236 -17.69 14.90 19.67
C LYS A 236 -16.38 15.07 18.92
N THR A 237 -15.28 15.30 19.65
CA THR A 237 -13.93 15.38 19.08
C THR A 237 -13.35 13.97 18.93
N ALA A 238 -12.82 13.64 17.76
CA ALA A 238 -12.20 12.34 17.56
C ALA A 238 -10.87 12.23 18.34
N ARG A 239 -10.67 11.08 18.98
CA ARG A 239 -9.43 10.75 19.72
C ARG A 239 -8.32 10.25 18.81
N ALA A 240 -8.69 9.64 17.70
CA ALA A 240 -7.78 9.20 16.67
C ALA A 240 -8.48 9.34 15.30
N SER A 241 -7.68 9.62 14.28
CA SER A 241 -8.12 9.71 12.89
C SER A 241 -7.20 8.88 12.03
N ALA A 242 -7.76 8.02 11.20
CA ALA A 242 -7.06 7.22 10.22
C ALA A 242 -7.51 7.59 8.80
N SER A 243 -6.91 6.93 7.81
CA SER A 243 -7.21 7.20 6.39
C SER A 243 -8.68 6.95 6.01
N VAL A 244 -9.33 5.96 6.62
CA VAL A 244 -10.69 5.51 6.27
C VAL A 244 -11.73 5.79 7.36
N ALA A 245 -11.30 5.99 8.60
CA ALA A 245 -12.17 6.06 9.77
C ALA A 245 -11.63 7.00 10.85
N GLN A 246 -12.49 7.39 11.78
CA GLN A 246 -12.10 8.11 13.00
C GLN A 246 -12.72 7.46 14.23
N VAL A 247 -12.06 7.61 15.38
CA VAL A 247 -12.44 6.94 16.63
C VAL A 247 -12.86 7.97 17.66
N HIS A 248 -14.05 7.79 18.21
CA HIS A 248 -14.62 8.59 19.28
C HIS A 248 -14.64 7.79 20.59
N TRP A 249 -14.44 8.47 21.70
CA TRP A 249 -14.64 7.88 23.03
C TRP A 249 -16.09 8.10 23.46
N ALA A 250 -16.69 7.10 24.08
CA ALA A 250 -17.96 7.23 24.76
C ALA A 250 -18.00 6.42 26.06
N ARG A 251 -18.88 6.82 26.97
CA ARG A 251 -19.31 6.05 28.13
C ARG A 251 -20.78 5.75 27.96
N LEU A 252 -21.14 4.46 27.94
CA LEU A 252 -22.53 4.00 27.84
C LEU A 252 -23.27 4.25 29.17
N ALA A 253 -24.61 4.16 29.14
CA ALA A 253 -25.44 4.31 30.33
C ALA A 253 -25.11 3.31 31.45
N ASP A 254 -24.69 2.10 31.09
CA ASP A 254 -24.25 1.07 32.05
C ASP A 254 -22.83 1.29 32.61
N GLY A 255 -22.19 2.41 32.27
CA GLY A 255 -20.87 2.80 32.74
C GLY A 255 -19.70 2.21 31.95
N ARG A 256 -19.93 1.34 30.96
CA ARG A 256 -18.85 0.82 30.09
C ARG A 256 -18.27 1.94 29.24
N GLU A 257 -16.96 2.00 29.15
CA GLU A 257 -16.27 2.89 28.22
C GLU A 257 -15.97 2.17 26.90
N VAL A 258 -16.25 2.86 25.80
CA VAL A 258 -16.18 2.29 24.45
C VAL A 258 -15.41 3.20 23.50
N ALA A 259 -14.71 2.57 22.56
CA ALA A 259 -14.16 3.19 21.37
C ALA A 259 -15.13 2.95 20.20
N ILE A 260 -15.67 4.03 19.65
CA ILE A 260 -16.59 4.00 18.51
C ILE A 260 -15.80 4.41 17.26
N LYS A 261 -15.44 3.43 16.44
CA LYS A 261 -14.78 3.61 15.15
C LYS A 261 -15.84 3.84 14.07
N ILE A 262 -15.78 4.99 13.42
CA ILE A 262 -16.80 5.44 12.45
C ILE A 262 -16.11 5.70 11.12
N GLN A 263 -16.61 5.06 10.06
CA GLN A 263 -16.09 5.25 8.72
C GLN A 263 -16.38 6.67 8.23
N LYS A 264 -15.39 7.28 7.57
CA LYS A 264 -15.56 8.59 6.94
C LYS A 264 -16.63 8.52 5.86
N ARG A 265 -17.50 9.54 5.81
CA ARG A 265 -18.74 9.51 5.02
C ARG A 265 -18.48 9.27 3.54
N GLU A 266 -17.44 9.91 3.03
CA GLU A 266 -17.04 9.91 1.62
C GLU A 266 -16.52 8.56 1.12
N ILE A 267 -16.03 7.67 2.00
CA ILE A 267 -15.44 6.38 1.63
C ILE A 267 -16.47 5.50 0.91
N ALA A 268 -17.71 5.42 1.44
CA ALA A 268 -18.74 4.54 0.90
C ALA A 268 -19.05 4.83 -0.59
N HIS A 269 -18.98 6.09 -1.01
CA HIS A 269 -19.24 6.50 -2.39
C HIS A 269 -17.99 6.45 -3.29
N GLN A 270 -16.80 6.61 -2.70
CA GLN A 270 -15.52 6.67 -3.42
C GLN A 270 -14.96 5.29 -3.77
N VAL A 271 -15.14 4.29 -2.90
CA VAL A 271 -14.46 2.99 -3.02
C VAL A 271 -14.67 2.33 -4.39
N GLY A 272 -15.89 2.33 -4.91
CA GLY A 272 -16.19 1.71 -6.21
C GLY A 272 -15.48 2.37 -7.38
N TRP A 273 -15.55 3.71 -7.48
CA TRP A 273 -14.91 4.47 -8.56
C TRP A 273 -13.40 4.46 -8.47
N ASP A 274 -12.87 4.60 -7.25
CA ASP A 274 -11.43 4.61 -6.99
C ASP A 274 -10.80 3.26 -7.32
N LEU A 275 -11.42 2.14 -6.92
CA LEU A 275 -10.94 0.80 -7.27
C LEU A 275 -11.08 0.52 -8.77
N TRP A 276 -12.12 1.00 -9.43
CA TRP A 276 -12.24 0.89 -10.88
C TRP A 276 -11.11 1.64 -11.59
N ALA A 277 -10.81 2.88 -11.19
CA ALA A 277 -9.72 3.66 -11.75
C ALA A 277 -8.37 2.98 -11.50
N PHE A 278 -8.13 2.47 -10.28
CA PHE A 278 -6.94 1.72 -9.93
C PHE A 278 -6.77 0.44 -10.79
N LYS A 279 -7.84 -0.35 -10.95
CA LYS A 279 -7.85 -1.55 -11.81
C LYS A 279 -7.53 -1.21 -13.26
N LEU A 280 -8.11 -0.14 -13.81
CA LEU A 280 -7.88 0.26 -15.19
C LEU A 280 -6.45 0.80 -15.41
N VAL A 281 -5.96 1.68 -14.53
CA VAL A 281 -4.59 2.20 -14.64
C VAL A 281 -3.57 1.08 -14.54
N THR A 282 -3.72 0.16 -13.57
CA THR A 282 -2.78 -0.94 -13.43
C THR A 282 -2.83 -1.90 -14.62
N LYS A 283 -4.00 -2.12 -15.24
CA LYS A 283 -4.10 -2.90 -16.48
C LYS A 283 -3.35 -2.25 -17.64
N VAL A 284 -3.48 -0.93 -17.80
CA VAL A 284 -2.73 -0.17 -18.83
C VAL A 284 -1.23 -0.24 -18.58
N TYR A 285 -0.80 -0.07 -17.33
CA TYR A 285 0.61 -0.21 -16.94
C TYR A 285 1.14 -1.62 -17.16
N SER A 286 0.36 -2.64 -16.83
CA SER A 286 0.75 -4.04 -17.04
C SER A 286 1.04 -4.31 -18.52
N TYR A 287 0.19 -3.80 -19.40
CA TYR A 287 0.38 -3.88 -20.85
C TYR A 287 1.58 -3.05 -21.36
N TRP A 288 1.79 -1.84 -20.83
CA TRP A 288 2.86 -0.96 -21.30
C TRP A 288 4.26 -1.34 -20.81
N PHE A 289 4.38 -1.89 -19.60
CA PHE A 289 5.65 -2.28 -19.00
C PHE A 289 5.91 -3.78 -19.06
N ASP A 290 4.97 -4.56 -19.62
CA ASP A 290 5.07 -6.02 -19.73
C ASP A 290 5.37 -6.67 -18.36
N LEU A 291 4.64 -6.20 -17.35
CA LEU A 291 4.69 -6.67 -15.96
C LEU A 291 3.28 -7.10 -15.57
N PRO A 292 3.06 -8.35 -15.13
CA PRO A 292 1.72 -8.86 -14.83
C PRO A 292 1.20 -8.36 -13.46
N LEU A 293 1.17 -7.03 -13.26
CA LEU A 293 0.66 -6.39 -12.04
C LEU A 293 -0.86 -6.59 -11.89
N ASP A 294 -1.56 -6.75 -13.01
CA ASP A 294 -2.99 -7.05 -13.08
C ASP A 294 -3.39 -8.34 -12.36
N LYS A 295 -2.47 -9.29 -12.16
CA LYS A 295 -2.71 -10.50 -11.37
C LYS A 295 -2.77 -10.22 -9.85
N LEU A 296 -2.03 -9.23 -9.34
CA LEU A 296 -2.02 -8.87 -7.91
C LEU A 296 -3.15 -7.91 -7.52
N VAL A 297 -3.61 -7.10 -8.47
CA VAL A 297 -4.61 -6.06 -8.22
C VAL A 297 -5.94 -6.58 -7.67
N PRO A 298 -6.52 -7.69 -8.18
CA PRO A 298 -7.76 -8.24 -7.63
C PRO A 298 -7.62 -8.54 -6.14
N TYR A 299 -6.50 -9.15 -5.76
CA TYR A 299 -6.21 -9.50 -4.38
C TYR A 299 -6.04 -8.26 -3.49
N ILE A 300 -5.29 -7.25 -3.93
CA ILE A 300 -5.15 -5.98 -3.21
C ILE A 300 -6.52 -5.28 -3.08
N SER A 301 -7.31 -5.26 -4.16
CA SER A 301 -8.62 -4.62 -4.19
C SER A 301 -9.59 -5.30 -3.23
N GLU A 302 -9.64 -6.63 -3.22
CA GLU A 302 -10.46 -7.41 -2.30
C GLU A 302 -10.11 -7.09 -0.84
N ARG A 303 -8.80 -7.01 -0.51
CA ARG A 303 -8.37 -6.68 0.86
C ARG A 303 -8.74 -5.25 1.27
N LEU A 304 -8.64 -4.30 0.35
CA LEU A 304 -9.12 -2.93 0.58
C LEU A 304 -10.63 -2.87 0.77
N GLU A 305 -11.40 -3.63 -0.01
CA GLU A 305 -12.86 -3.74 0.12
C GLU A 305 -13.24 -4.35 1.48
N LEU A 306 -12.56 -5.42 1.90
CA LEU A 306 -12.79 -6.06 3.21
C LEU A 306 -12.56 -5.11 4.39
N GLU A 307 -11.56 -4.23 4.29
CA GLU A 307 -11.24 -3.24 5.32
C GLU A 307 -12.28 -2.10 5.41
N THR A 308 -13.04 -1.87 4.34
CA THR A 308 -14.13 -0.88 4.35
C THR A 308 -15.43 -1.40 4.97
N ASP A 309 -15.48 -2.67 5.35
CA ASP A 309 -16.64 -3.28 6.01
C ASP A 309 -16.24 -3.79 7.40
N PHE A 310 -16.59 -3.02 8.44
CA PHE A 310 -16.17 -3.33 9.80
C PHE A 310 -16.79 -4.60 10.37
N ARG A 311 -17.79 -5.20 9.73
CA ARG A 311 -18.29 -6.52 10.15
C ARG A 311 -17.20 -7.58 10.03
N ASN A 312 -16.34 -7.47 9.01
CA ASN A 312 -15.19 -8.36 8.86
C ASN A 312 -14.20 -8.18 10.02
N GLU A 313 -13.92 -6.92 10.40
CA GLU A 313 -13.03 -6.59 11.51
C GLU A 313 -13.58 -7.11 12.85
N VAL A 314 -14.90 -6.98 13.09
CA VAL A 314 -15.60 -7.54 14.25
C VAL A 314 -15.44 -9.07 14.31
N LEU A 315 -15.64 -9.77 13.18
CA LEU A 315 -15.48 -11.22 13.11
C LEU A 315 -14.04 -11.65 13.36
N ASN A 316 -13.07 -10.95 12.78
CA ASN A 316 -11.64 -11.22 12.97
C ASN A 316 -11.21 -11.01 14.44
N ALA A 317 -11.69 -9.95 15.09
CA ALA A 317 -11.43 -9.68 16.49
C ALA A 317 -11.97 -10.79 17.40
N LYS A 318 -13.22 -11.22 17.19
CA LYS A 318 -13.84 -12.32 17.95
C LYS A 318 -13.11 -13.64 17.75
N MET A 319 -12.83 -14.01 16.50
CA MET A 319 -12.06 -15.21 16.17
C MET A 319 -10.68 -15.20 16.85
N MET A 320 -9.95 -14.08 16.76
CA MET A 320 -8.63 -13.97 17.38
C MET A 320 -8.70 -14.06 18.91
N LYS A 321 -9.72 -13.46 19.52
CA LYS A 321 -9.98 -13.55 20.97
C LYS A 321 -10.19 -15.00 21.41
N GLU A 322 -10.98 -15.76 20.67
CA GLU A 322 -11.22 -17.19 20.94
C GLU A 322 -9.94 -18.01 20.81
N LEU A 323 -9.18 -17.82 19.73
CA LEU A 323 -7.90 -18.50 19.49
C LEU A 323 -6.89 -18.24 20.62
N ILE A 324 -6.73 -16.99 21.03
CA ILE A 324 -5.84 -16.60 22.13
C ILE A 324 -6.30 -17.20 23.45
N SER A 325 -7.60 -17.14 23.75
CA SER A 325 -8.17 -17.68 24.98
C SER A 325 -8.00 -19.20 25.08
N SER A 326 -8.01 -19.89 23.94
CA SER A 326 -7.81 -21.34 23.85
C SER A 326 -6.34 -21.77 24.01
N GLU A 327 -5.37 -20.87 23.85
CA GLU A 327 -3.93 -21.17 23.92
C GLU A 327 -3.34 -20.78 25.29
N PRO A 328 -3.01 -21.75 26.17
CA PRO A 328 -2.54 -21.47 27.53
C PRO A 328 -1.28 -20.59 27.60
N ARG A 329 -0.44 -20.60 26.57
CA ARG A 329 0.78 -19.79 26.52
C ARG A 329 0.53 -18.31 26.22
N LEU A 330 -0.66 -17.97 25.75
CA LEU A 330 -1.02 -16.62 25.27
C LEU A 330 -2.19 -16.00 26.03
N ARG A 331 -3.17 -16.79 26.50
CA ARG A 331 -4.41 -16.30 27.14
C ARG A 331 -4.22 -15.26 28.25
N ASP A 332 -3.12 -15.35 29.01
CA ASP A 332 -2.84 -14.49 30.15
C ASP A 332 -1.87 -13.33 29.83
N ARG A 333 -1.40 -13.26 28.58
CA ARG A 333 -0.34 -12.34 28.08
C ARG A 333 -0.82 -11.43 26.95
N VAL A 334 -1.85 -11.82 26.22
CA VAL A 334 -2.42 -11.08 25.09
C VAL A 334 -3.90 -10.83 25.34
N TYR A 335 -4.35 -9.60 25.14
CA TYR A 335 -5.74 -9.19 25.29
C TYR A 335 -6.29 -8.63 23.98
N ILE A 336 -7.51 -9.04 23.63
CA ILE A 336 -8.28 -8.47 22.53
C ILE A 336 -9.50 -7.74 23.14
N PRO A 337 -9.72 -6.46 22.82
CA PRO A 337 -10.85 -5.68 23.32
C PRO A 337 -12.18 -6.40 23.08
N GLU A 338 -13.11 -6.28 24.03
CA GLU A 338 -14.48 -6.78 23.80
C GLU A 338 -15.16 -6.02 22.66
N VAL A 339 -15.90 -6.74 21.82
CA VAL A 339 -16.57 -6.16 20.65
C VAL A 339 -18.07 -6.17 20.87
N TYR A 340 -18.68 -4.99 20.90
CA TYR A 340 -20.12 -4.83 21.11
C TYR A 340 -20.84 -4.97 19.77
N GLN A 341 -21.21 -6.21 19.44
CA GLN A 341 -21.81 -6.55 18.15
C GLN A 341 -23.15 -5.82 17.92
N ASP A 342 -23.96 -5.66 18.96
CA ASP A 342 -25.25 -4.96 18.86
C ASP A 342 -25.11 -3.46 18.56
N LEU A 343 -23.91 -2.91 18.81
CA LEU A 343 -23.54 -1.52 18.54
C LEU A 343 -22.56 -1.42 17.36
N SER A 344 -22.49 -2.44 16.51
CA SER A 344 -21.58 -2.50 15.37
C SER A 344 -22.33 -2.85 14.08
N THR A 345 -22.03 -2.14 13.01
CA THR A 345 -22.64 -2.26 11.69
C THR A 345 -21.54 -2.33 10.62
N LYS A 346 -21.88 -2.09 9.35
CA LYS A 346 -20.91 -2.06 8.26
C LYS A 346 -19.93 -0.88 8.39
N ARG A 347 -20.42 0.26 8.86
CA ARG A 347 -19.66 1.54 8.89
C ARG A 347 -19.36 2.06 10.29
N VAL A 348 -19.88 1.40 11.33
CA VAL A 348 -19.61 1.73 12.74
C VAL A 348 -19.16 0.47 13.46
N MET A 349 -18.06 0.54 14.22
CA MET A 349 -17.59 -0.55 15.06
C MET A 349 -17.35 -0.05 16.47
N THR A 350 -17.96 -0.72 17.44
CA THR A 350 -17.90 -0.32 18.84
C THR A 350 -17.16 -1.40 19.63
N THR A 351 -16.08 -1.01 20.29
CA THR A 351 -15.22 -1.90 21.09
C THR A 351 -14.98 -1.34 22.48
N GLU A 352 -14.51 -2.17 23.41
CA GLU A 352 -14.04 -1.74 24.72
C GLU A 352 -12.95 -0.67 24.58
N TRP A 353 -13.08 0.41 25.35
CA TRP A 353 -12.02 1.41 25.42
C TRP A 353 -10.80 0.87 26.16
N ILE A 354 -9.63 0.95 25.52
CA ILE A 354 -8.37 0.48 26.09
C ILE A 354 -7.52 1.64 26.59
N GLU A 355 -7.30 1.70 27.91
CA GLU A 355 -6.17 2.45 28.47
C GLU A 355 -4.88 1.63 28.38
N GLY A 356 -3.81 2.23 27.87
CA GLY A 356 -2.51 1.57 27.75
C GLY A 356 -1.43 2.50 27.20
N VAL A 357 -0.19 2.06 27.26
CA VAL A 357 0.95 2.76 26.63
C VAL A 357 1.12 2.24 25.22
N ARG A 358 1.17 3.13 24.25
CA ARG A 358 1.43 2.81 22.84
C ARG A 358 2.78 2.09 22.69
N PHE A 359 2.87 1.07 21.85
CA PHE A 359 4.10 0.25 21.71
C PHE A 359 5.35 1.09 21.39
N TRP A 360 5.19 2.16 20.61
CA TRP A 360 6.31 3.04 20.23
C TRP A 360 6.75 4.00 21.33
N ASP A 361 6.01 4.14 22.43
CA ASP A 361 6.42 4.95 23.58
C ASP A 361 7.32 4.12 24.52
N ARG A 362 8.55 3.88 24.05
CA ARG A 362 9.55 3.07 24.75
C ARG A 362 9.88 3.62 26.14
N ASP A 363 9.94 4.94 26.27
CA ASP A 363 10.39 5.60 27.48
C ASP A 363 9.33 5.45 28.58
N VAL A 364 8.04 5.66 28.27
CA VAL A 364 6.95 5.42 29.22
C VAL A 364 6.75 3.92 29.48
N MET A 365 6.99 3.05 28.51
CA MET A 365 6.91 1.60 28.72
C MET A 365 7.94 1.10 29.75
N THR A 366 9.16 1.63 29.71
CA THR A 366 10.27 1.13 30.55
C THR A 366 10.50 1.94 31.83
N ALA A 367 10.02 3.18 31.90
CA ALA A 367 10.19 4.01 33.09
C ALA A 367 9.57 3.35 34.35
N PRO A 368 10.09 3.65 35.55
CA PRO A 368 9.70 2.96 36.78
C PRO A 368 8.21 3.07 37.07
N TRP A 369 7.61 1.95 37.49
CA TRP A 369 6.22 1.91 37.93
C TRP A 369 6.02 2.67 39.24
N LYS A 370 5.03 3.57 39.27
CA LYS A 370 4.68 4.39 40.45
C LYS A 370 3.21 4.25 40.88
N GLY A 371 2.45 3.35 40.25
CA GLY A 371 1.02 3.15 40.51
C GLY A 371 0.67 2.17 41.63
N GLY A 372 1.62 1.81 42.50
CA GLY A 372 1.37 0.93 43.65
C GLY A 372 1.26 -0.56 43.29
N SER A 373 0.42 -1.32 44.00
CA SER A 373 0.27 -2.78 43.82
C SER A 373 -0.75 -3.19 42.76
N LYS A 374 -1.58 -2.25 42.29
CA LYS A 374 -2.55 -2.51 41.21
C LYS A 374 -1.86 -2.49 39.85
N GLY A 375 -2.44 -3.17 38.86
CA GLY A 375 -2.02 -3.03 37.46
C GLY A 375 -2.30 -1.62 36.90
N SER A 376 -1.84 -1.37 35.68
CA SER A 376 -2.25 -0.19 34.91
C SER A 376 -3.77 -0.19 34.70
N PRO A 377 -4.39 1.01 34.54
CA PRO A 377 -5.83 1.10 34.30
C PRO A 377 -6.30 0.14 33.20
N GLY A 378 -7.36 -0.62 33.47
CA GLY A 378 -7.94 -1.58 32.52
C GLY A 378 -7.27 -2.96 32.44
N ALA A 379 -6.11 -3.19 33.11
CA ALA A 379 -5.36 -4.46 32.97
C ALA A 379 -6.00 -5.68 33.66
N GLU A 380 -7.00 -5.47 34.53
CA GLU A 380 -7.70 -6.55 35.25
C GLU A 380 -9.22 -6.46 35.07
N GLY A 381 -9.65 -5.93 33.92
CA GLY A 381 -11.06 -5.67 33.61
C GLY A 381 -11.43 -4.20 33.80
N ASN A 382 -12.66 -3.96 34.25
CA ASN A 382 -13.31 -2.66 34.15
C ASN A 382 -12.44 -1.51 34.64
N LEU A 383 -12.36 -0.47 33.80
CA LEU A 383 -11.88 0.85 34.18
C LEU A 383 -12.73 1.33 35.36
N SER A 384 -12.21 1.13 36.58
CA SER A 384 -12.91 1.49 37.82
C SER A 384 -13.41 2.93 37.70
N GLN A 385 -14.64 3.17 38.15
CA GLN A 385 -15.18 4.51 38.39
C GLN A 385 -14.23 5.21 39.37
N SER A 386 -13.22 5.92 38.86
CA SER A 386 -12.47 6.84 39.69
C SER A 386 -13.46 7.91 40.09
N LYS A 387 -13.78 8.01 41.39
CA LYS A 387 -14.41 9.21 41.93
C LYS A 387 -13.54 10.37 41.46
N ASP A 388 -14.08 11.17 40.54
CA ASP A 388 -13.42 12.35 40.02
C ASP A 388 -12.91 13.15 41.22
N SER A 389 -11.59 13.28 41.34
CA SER A 389 -11.00 14.39 42.08
C SER A 389 -11.41 15.65 41.32
N GLY A 390 -12.55 16.22 41.72
CA GLY A 390 -13.32 17.23 41.00
C GLY A 390 -12.66 18.60 40.84
N ASN A 391 -11.39 18.66 40.41
CA ASN A 391 -10.70 19.93 40.21
C ASN A 391 -9.66 19.92 39.08
N GLU A 392 -9.69 18.95 38.15
CA GLU A 392 -8.87 19.06 36.93
C GLU A 392 -9.55 20.01 35.94
N LYS A 393 -8.82 21.07 35.60
CA LYS A 393 -9.26 22.19 34.76
C LYS A 393 -9.85 21.68 33.44
N LYS A 394 -11.11 22.03 33.18
CA LYS A 394 -11.80 21.98 31.87
C LYS A 394 -11.14 22.91 30.85
N GLN A 395 -9.86 22.67 30.52
CA GLN A 395 -9.10 23.53 29.61
C GLN A 395 -8.98 22.93 28.20
N SER A 396 -9.44 21.71 27.98
CA SER A 396 -9.54 21.09 26.66
C SER A 396 -10.98 20.61 26.45
N GLY A 397 -11.53 20.71 25.24
CA GLY A 397 -12.90 20.31 24.88
C GLY A 397 -13.16 18.79 24.91
N PHE A 398 -12.47 18.09 25.82
CA PHE A 398 -12.38 16.65 25.97
C PHE A 398 -13.06 16.23 27.27
N ILE A 399 -13.89 15.18 27.21
CA ILE A 399 -14.75 14.75 28.33
C ILE A 399 -14.21 13.47 28.98
N LYS A 400 -13.43 12.67 28.25
CA LYS A 400 -12.77 11.46 28.78
C LYS A 400 -11.91 11.79 30.01
N PRO A 401 -12.07 11.05 31.13
CA PRO A 401 -11.21 11.18 32.30
C PRO A 401 -9.74 10.87 31.99
N GLU A 402 -8.82 11.68 32.53
CA GLU A 402 -7.40 11.36 32.52
C GLU A 402 -7.06 10.37 33.64
N ARG A 403 -6.37 9.29 33.30
CA ARG A 403 -5.98 8.23 34.25
C ARG A 403 -4.46 8.10 34.33
N ASN A 404 -3.80 9.21 34.62
CA ASN A 404 -2.35 9.32 34.67
C ASN A 404 -1.76 9.16 36.09
N SER A 405 -2.58 8.87 37.11
CA SER A 405 -2.15 8.78 38.52
C SER A 405 -1.01 7.76 38.76
N TRP A 406 -0.97 6.68 37.98
CA TRP A 406 0.09 5.67 38.03
C TRP A 406 1.47 6.16 37.57
N LYS A 407 1.55 7.32 36.92
CA LYS A 407 2.81 8.01 36.59
C LYS A 407 3.42 8.74 37.80
N GLY A 408 2.70 8.79 38.92
CA GLY A 408 3.12 9.44 40.16
C GLY A 408 3.07 10.98 40.10
N PRO A 409 3.40 11.68 41.20
CA PRO A 409 3.17 13.12 41.34
C PRO A 409 3.92 14.01 40.33
N LYS A 410 5.06 13.52 39.82
CA LYS A 410 5.89 14.22 38.83
C LYS A 410 5.55 13.86 37.38
N GLY A 411 4.60 12.96 37.14
CA GLY A 411 4.20 12.52 35.79
C GLY A 411 5.26 11.74 35.00
N ASN A 412 6.37 11.33 35.65
CA ASN A 412 7.51 10.68 35.00
C ASN A 412 7.61 9.16 35.28
N GLY A 413 6.56 8.56 35.83
CA GLY A 413 6.45 7.12 35.97
C GLY A 413 6.07 6.44 34.65
N GLY A 414 6.42 5.17 34.54
CA GLY A 414 6.14 4.32 33.39
C GLY A 414 5.53 2.99 33.80
N LEU A 415 5.42 2.05 32.87
CA LEU A 415 4.92 0.70 33.15
C LEU A 415 5.95 -0.18 33.86
N GLY A 416 7.24 0.17 33.82
CA GLY A 416 8.32 -0.61 34.43
C GLY A 416 8.35 -2.06 33.94
N VAL A 417 7.99 -2.30 32.68
CA VAL A 417 7.99 -3.64 32.07
C VAL A 417 9.23 -3.86 31.23
N SER A 418 9.67 -5.11 31.15
CA SER A 418 10.84 -5.50 30.37
C SER A 418 10.55 -5.48 28.87
N ARG A 419 11.42 -4.80 28.09
CA ARG A 419 11.40 -4.83 26.62
C ARG A 419 11.48 -6.26 26.07
N LYS A 420 12.26 -7.11 26.72
CA LYS A 420 12.41 -8.53 26.37
C LYS A 420 11.08 -9.27 26.51
N ASP A 421 10.35 -9.04 27.60
CA ASP A 421 9.09 -9.75 27.86
C ASP A 421 8.00 -9.30 26.88
N VAL A 422 7.88 -7.99 26.65
CA VAL A 422 6.96 -7.42 25.66
C VAL A 422 7.22 -7.99 24.27
N MET A 423 8.48 -7.97 23.83
CA MET A 423 8.83 -8.48 22.50
C MET A 423 8.67 -10.00 22.39
N THR A 424 8.92 -10.75 23.48
CA THR A 424 8.67 -12.19 23.52
C THR A 424 7.19 -12.50 23.37
N ILE A 425 6.29 -11.74 24.02
CA ILE A 425 4.83 -11.87 23.83
C ILE A 425 4.44 -11.62 22.38
N MET A 426 4.96 -10.54 21.78
CA MET A 426 4.68 -10.20 20.39
C MET A 426 5.09 -11.32 19.43
N ILE A 427 6.31 -11.83 19.56
CA ILE A 427 6.82 -12.91 18.70
C ILE A 427 6.05 -14.20 18.92
N ASP A 428 5.72 -14.54 20.17
CA ASP A 428 4.92 -15.73 20.48
C ASP A 428 3.52 -15.65 19.84
N LEU A 429 2.85 -14.51 19.94
CA LEU A 429 1.53 -14.27 19.35
C LEU A 429 1.54 -14.47 17.83
N PHE A 430 2.42 -13.74 17.13
CA PHE A 430 2.45 -13.81 15.66
C PHE A 430 3.01 -15.15 15.15
N SER A 431 3.85 -15.83 15.93
CA SER A 431 4.30 -17.19 15.59
C SER A 431 3.17 -18.22 15.76
N ALA A 432 2.34 -18.12 16.80
CA ALA A 432 1.17 -18.97 16.97
C ALA A 432 0.16 -18.77 15.82
N GLN A 433 -0.08 -17.52 15.42
CA GLN A 433 -0.91 -17.19 14.26
C GLN A 433 -0.45 -17.90 12.99
N MET A 434 0.86 -17.89 12.70
CA MET A 434 1.41 -18.49 11.49
C MET A 434 1.50 -20.00 11.54
N PHE A 435 2.04 -20.58 12.61
CA PHE A 435 2.38 -22.00 12.63
C PHE A 435 1.29 -22.87 13.27
N LEU A 436 0.56 -22.32 14.25
CA LEU A 436 -0.45 -23.07 14.98
C LEU A 436 -1.85 -22.88 14.39
N TRP A 437 -2.31 -21.65 14.17
CA TRP A 437 -3.70 -21.41 13.75
C TRP A 437 -3.86 -21.31 12.24
N GLY A 438 -2.85 -20.79 11.53
CA GLY A 438 -2.98 -20.44 10.13
C GLY A 438 -3.85 -19.22 9.88
N VAL A 439 -4.12 -18.41 10.91
CA VAL A 439 -4.90 -17.17 10.84
C VAL A 439 -3.96 -16.05 11.26
N VAL A 440 -3.51 -15.25 10.29
CA VAL A 440 -2.40 -14.33 10.44
C VAL A 440 -2.90 -12.90 10.32
N HIS A 441 -2.64 -12.10 11.37
CA HIS A 441 -2.79 -10.65 11.33
C HIS A 441 -1.65 -10.06 10.50
N CYS A 442 -1.94 -9.35 9.41
CA CYS A 442 -0.89 -8.95 8.47
C CYS A 442 -0.32 -7.54 8.73
N ASP A 443 -0.88 -6.80 9.70
CA ASP A 443 -0.49 -5.43 10.00
C ASP A 443 -0.08 -5.15 11.48
N PRO A 444 0.96 -5.80 12.03
CA PRO A 444 1.34 -5.64 13.44
C PRO A 444 2.05 -4.30 13.72
N HIS A 445 1.56 -3.21 13.12
CA HIS A 445 2.10 -1.88 13.26
C HIS A 445 2.06 -1.44 14.72
N PRO A 446 3.12 -0.80 15.26
CA PRO A 446 3.17 -0.39 16.66
C PRO A 446 1.99 0.53 17.03
N GLY A 447 1.46 1.28 16.04
CA GLY A 447 0.21 2.04 16.04
C GLY A 447 -0.98 1.34 16.70
N ASN A 448 -1.10 0.04 16.43
CA ASN A 448 -2.26 -0.79 16.74
C ASN A 448 -2.06 -1.64 17.99
N ILE A 449 -0.96 -1.41 18.72
CA ILE A 449 -0.54 -2.25 19.84
C ILE A 449 -0.35 -1.38 21.08
N PHE A 450 -1.08 -1.72 22.14
CA PHE A 450 -0.91 -1.13 23.46
C PHE A 450 -0.29 -2.13 24.42
N ILE A 451 0.48 -1.61 25.37
CA ILE A 451 1.07 -2.37 26.46
C ILE A 451 0.42 -1.93 27.76
N ARG A 452 0.02 -2.92 28.57
CA ARG A 452 -0.47 -2.76 29.93
C ARG A 452 0.48 -3.45 30.91
N ARG A 453 0.40 -3.05 32.18
CA ARG A 453 1.06 -3.72 33.30
C ARG A 453 0.00 -4.41 34.14
N LYS A 454 0.10 -5.73 34.33
CA LYS A 454 -0.78 -6.48 35.26
C LYS A 454 -0.35 -6.26 36.71
N SER A 455 -1.19 -6.60 37.71
CA SER A 455 -0.81 -6.48 39.14
C SER A 455 0.45 -7.26 39.50
N ASN A 456 0.66 -8.42 38.86
CA ASN A 456 1.85 -9.25 39.01
C ASN A 456 3.13 -8.61 38.38
N GLY A 457 3.01 -7.42 37.80
CA GLY A 457 4.08 -6.66 37.19
C GLY A 457 4.51 -7.11 35.80
N LYS A 458 3.88 -8.16 35.24
CA LYS A 458 4.15 -8.62 33.88
C LYS A 458 3.43 -7.74 32.85
N PRO A 459 4.01 -7.61 31.64
CA PRO A 459 3.33 -6.94 30.54
C PRO A 459 2.16 -7.76 30.00
N GLU A 460 1.15 -7.06 29.49
CA GLU A 460 0.06 -7.60 28.69
C GLU A 460 0.00 -6.81 27.38
N LEU A 461 -0.01 -7.52 26.26
CA LEU A 461 -0.06 -6.92 24.92
C LEU A 461 -1.53 -6.86 24.46
N VAL A 462 -2.00 -5.67 24.11
CA VAL A 462 -3.36 -5.44 23.64
C VAL A 462 -3.32 -5.12 22.15
N LEU A 463 -4.06 -5.88 21.34
CA LEU A 463 -4.18 -5.66 19.90
C LEU A 463 -5.55 -5.05 19.61
N ILE A 464 -5.58 -3.88 18.97
CA ILE A 464 -6.82 -3.11 18.78
C ILE A 464 -7.33 -3.04 17.33
N ASP A 465 -6.47 -3.34 16.35
CA ASP A 465 -6.84 -3.35 14.93
C ASP A 465 -6.99 -4.79 14.47
N HIS A 466 -8.07 -5.07 13.75
CA HIS A 466 -8.32 -6.38 13.17
C HIS A 466 -8.73 -6.32 11.68
N GLY A 467 -8.41 -5.22 10.99
CA GLY A 467 -8.86 -4.96 9.63
C GLY A 467 -8.22 -5.86 8.56
N LEU A 468 -7.00 -6.37 8.80
CA LEU A 468 -6.25 -7.14 7.80
C LEU A 468 -5.78 -8.50 8.32
N TYR A 469 -6.52 -9.53 7.92
CA TYR A 469 -6.23 -10.93 8.20
C TYR A 469 -6.14 -11.77 6.94
N VAL A 470 -5.27 -12.78 6.99
CA VAL A 470 -5.15 -13.81 5.98
C VAL A 470 -5.24 -15.17 6.64
N THR A 471 -5.98 -16.09 6.01
CA THR A 471 -6.11 -17.48 6.47
C THR A 471 -5.36 -18.39 5.51
N MET A 472 -4.42 -19.16 6.01
CA MET A 472 -3.72 -20.21 5.27
C MET A 472 -4.55 -21.49 5.28
N ASN A 473 -4.62 -22.14 4.12
CA ASN A 473 -5.12 -23.51 4.11
C ASN A 473 -4.17 -24.44 4.91
N PRO A 474 -4.68 -25.58 5.43
CA PRO A 474 -3.88 -26.48 6.27
C PRO A 474 -2.60 -27.00 5.60
N LYS A 475 -2.65 -27.23 4.28
CA LYS A 475 -1.50 -27.71 3.48
C LYS A 475 -0.38 -26.67 3.45
N LEU A 476 -0.71 -25.42 3.13
CA LEU A 476 0.23 -24.29 3.07
C LEU A 476 0.83 -24.03 4.46
N ARG A 477 0.00 -24.01 5.51
CA ARG A 477 0.49 -23.87 6.90
C ARG A 477 1.51 -24.95 7.24
N HIS A 478 1.22 -26.21 6.91
CA HIS A 478 2.15 -27.33 7.14
C HIS A 478 3.44 -27.20 6.32
N GLN A 479 3.33 -26.84 5.03
CA GLN A 479 4.50 -26.56 4.18
C GLN A 479 5.35 -25.43 4.76
N TYR A 480 4.73 -24.36 5.25
CA TYR A 480 5.43 -23.22 5.85
C TYR A 480 6.16 -23.60 7.15
N CYS A 481 5.55 -24.46 7.98
CA CYS A 481 6.23 -25.03 9.15
C CYS A 481 7.44 -25.88 8.74
N ARG A 482 7.28 -26.76 7.72
CA ARG A 482 8.39 -27.58 7.18
C ARG A 482 9.49 -26.70 6.59
N PHE A 483 9.13 -25.64 5.88
CA PHE A 483 10.06 -24.68 5.29
C PHE A 483 10.93 -24.01 6.35
N TRP A 484 10.32 -23.44 7.41
CA TRP A 484 11.07 -22.86 8.52
C TRP A 484 11.98 -23.87 9.22
N LYS A 485 11.51 -25.09 9.41
CA LYS A 485 12.35 -26.17 9.94
C LYS A 485 13.53 -26.47 9.02
N ALA A 486 13.30 -26.63 7.72
CA ALA A 486 14.31 -26.95 6.73
C ALA A 486 15.42 -25.88 6.69
N ILE A 487 15.04 -24.60 6.70
CA ILE A 487 16.00 -23.50 6.75
C ILE A 487 16.89 -23.60 8.00
N MET A 488 16.30 -23.80 9.17
CA MET A 488 17.06 -23.85 10.43
C MET A 488 17.95 -25.10 10.55
N THR A 489 17.58 -26.20 9.91
CA THR A 489 18.37 -27.45 9.89
C THR A 489 19.26 -27.58 8.66
N PHE A 490 19.31 -26.57 7.79
CA PHE A 490 20.02 -26.59 6.51
C PHE A 490 19.63 -27.78 5.60
N ASP A 491 18.36 -28.18 5.62
CA ASP A 491 17.82 -29.25 4.78
C ASP A 491 17.46 -28.68 3.39
N ASN A 492 18.47 -28.55 2.53
CA ASN A 492 18.33 -27.96 1.19
C ASN A 492 17.40 -28.76 0.28
N ASN A 493 17.24 -30.07 0.51
CA ASN A 493 16.35 -30.92 -0.28
C ASN A 493 14.89 -30.59 0.04
N ALA A 494 14.53 -30.58 1.32
CA ALA A 494 13.20 -30.19 1.76
C ALA A 494 12.89 -28.73 1.40
N LEU A 495 13.88 -27.84 1.51
CA LEU A 495 13.75 -26.44 1.10
C LEU A 495 13.37 -26.34 -0.38
N SER A 496 14.13 -27.00 -1.27
CA SER A 496 13.90 -26.96 -2.71
C SER A 496 12.57 -27.63 -3.11
N GLU A 497 12.22 -28.76 -2.48
CA GLU A 497 10.93 -29.44 -2.67
C GLU A 497 9.76 -28.46 -2.44
N ILE A 498 9.80 -27.74 -1.32
CA ILE A 498 8.71 -26.85 -0.90
C ILE A 498 8.66 -25.60 -1.78
N THR A 499 9.79 -24.93 -2.01
CA THR A 499 9.83 -23.69 -2.81
C THR A 499 9.45 -23.96 -4.26
N ASN A 500 9.86 -25.09 -4.84
CA ASN A 500 9.43 -25.49 -6.19
C ASN A 500 7.92 -25.72 -6.25
N SER A 501 7.32 -26.28 -5.19
CA SER A 501 5.85 -26.45 -5.12
C SER A 501 5.09 -25.11 -5.04
N TRP A 502 5.77 -24.02 -4.66
CA TRP A 502 5.26 -22.65 -4.65
C TRP A 502 5.64 -21.86 -5.91
N GLY A 503 6.25 -22.49 -6.92
CA GLY A 503 6.73 -21.80 -8.12
C GLY A 503 7.97 -20.92 -7.89
N ILE A 504 8.68 -21.08 -6.77
CA ILE A 504 9.85 -20.27 -6.43
C ILE A 504 11.12 -20.98 -6.91
N GLN A 505 11.73 -20.43 -7.96
CA GLN A 505 12.91 -21.03 -8.63
C GLN A 505 14.26 -20.74 -7.92
N ALA A 506 14.29 -19.83 -6.94
CA ALA A 506 15.48 -19.45 -6.18
C ALA A 506 15.30 -19.70 -4.67
N PRO A 507 15.40 -20.97 -4.20
CA PRO A 507 15.13 -21.33 -2.81
C PRO A 507 16.01 -20.58 -1.81
N ASP A 508 17.30 -20.41 -2.13
CA ASP A 508 18.27 -19.76 -1.23
C ASP A 508 18.00 -18.27 -1.06
N LEU A 509 17.58 -17.60 -2.15
CA LEU A 509 17.21 -16.19 -2.11
C LEU A 509 15.93 -16.00 -1.29
N PHE A 510 14.95 -16.89 -1.46
CA PHE A 510 13.70 -16.85 -0.71
C PHE A 510 13.91 -17.17 0.78
N ALA A 511 14.76 -18.14 1.11
CA ALA A 511 15.19 -18.42 2.48
C ALA A 511 15.92 -17.22 3.09
N SER A 512 16.83 -16.60 2.33
CA SER A 512 17.57 -15.41 2.77
C SER A 512 16.64 -14.23 3.05
N ALA A 513 15.66 -14.00 2.17
CA ALA A 513 14.64 -12.97 2.32
C ALA A 513 13.71 -13.26 3.50
N THR A 514 13.37 -14.53 3.76
CA THR A 514 12.50 -14.89 4.90
C THR A 514 13.22 -14.69 6.23
N LEU A 515 14.49 -15.08 6.32
CA LEU A 515 15.27 -14.90 7.54
C LEU A 515 15.79 -13.48 7.73
N MET A 516 15.82 -12.69 6.65
CA MET A 516 16.57 -11.43 6.58
C MET A 516 18.03 -11.62 6.99
N ARG A 517 18.59 -12.79 6.63
CA ARG A 517 19.96 -13.22 6.88
C ARG A 517 20.41 -14.01 5.65
N PRO A 518 21.67 -13.88 5.21
CA PRO A 518 22.17 -14.70 4.11
C PRO A 518 22.03 -16.18 4.46
N TYR A 519 21.32 -16.89 3.62
CA TYR A 519 21.22 -18.33 3.64
C TYR A 519 22.15 -18.88 2.57
N GLU A 520 23.32 -19.38 3.00
CA GLU A 520 24.23 -20.08 2.11
C GLU A 520 23.91 -21.57 2.14
N SER A 521 23.08 -22.00 1.19
CA SER A 521 23.08 -23.40 0.78
C SER A 521 24.47 -23.69 0.21
N GLY A 522 25.12 -24.78 0.63
CA GLY A 522 26.46 -25.15 0.19
C GLY A 522 26.63 -25.34 -1.34
N ASN A 523 25.60 -25.12 -2.15
CA ASN A 523 25.64 -25.09 -3.61
C ASN A 523 25.91 -23.66 -4.13
N SER A 524 27.18 -23.34 -4.37
CA SER A 524 27.70 -22.02 -4.78
C SER A 524 27.39 -21.59 -6.23
N ASN A 525 26.63 -22.37 -7.00
CA ASN A 525 26.48 -22.17 -8.46
C ASN A 525 25.75 -20.88 -8.86
N THR A 526 24.75 -20.43 -8.08
CA THR A 526 23.97 -19.23 -8.42
C THR A 526 24.78 -17.94 -8.18
N LYS A 527 25.54 -17.90 -7.08
CA LYS A 527 26.39 -16.78 -6.67
C LYS A 527 27.55 -16.57 -7.66
N ALA A 528 28.18 -17.65 -8.12
CA ALA A 528 29.30 -17.58 -9.05
C ALA A 528 28.90 -17.03 -10.42
N ARG A 529 27.76 -17.44 -10.98
CA ARG A 529 27.27 -16.95 -12.30
C ARG A 529 26.97 -15.45 -12.30
N ILE A 530 26.34 -14.94 -11.23
CA ILE A 530 25.96 -13.52 -11.14
C ILE A 530 27.21 -12.62 -11.09
N LEU A 531 28.23 -13.02 -10.33
CA LEU A 531 29.47 -12.28 -10.18
C LEU A 531 30.32 -12.27 -11.47
N GLU A 532 30.22 -13.32 -12.27
CA GLU A 532 30.95 -13.46 -13.53
C GLU A 532 30.39 -12.52 -14.62
N ASP A 533 29.06 -12.44 -14.73
CA ASP A 533 28.40 -11.60 -15.75
C ASP A 533 28.52 -10.08 -15.51
N LEU A 534 28.83 -9.66 -14.28
CA LEU A 534 28.96 -8.25 -13.89
C LEU A 534 30.40 -7.71 -14.07
N LYS A 535 31.37 -8.56 -14.40
CA LYS A 535 32.76 -8.15 -14.63
C LYS A 535 32.89 -7.30 -15.89
N GLY A 536 33.61 -6.18 -15.79
CA GLY A 536 33.98 -5.32 -16.92
C GLY A 536 32.96 -4.25 -17.34
N LYS A 537 31.81 -4.13 -16.66
CA LYS A 537 30.77 -3.13 -16.95
C LYS A 537 30.95 -1.85 -16.14
N THR A 538 30.57 -0.70 -16.72
CA THR A 538 30.58 0.59 -16.03
C THR A 538 29.59 0.60 -14.86
N ALA A 539 29.71 1.55 -13.92
CA ALA A 539 28.83 1.60 -12.74
C ALA A 539 27.33 1.72 -13.12
N SER A 540 27.01 2.59 -14.08
CA SER A 540 25.65 2.79 -14.59
C SER A 540 25.10 1.55 -15.31
N GLU A 541 25.91 0.87 -16.12
CA GLU A 541 25.53 -0.38 -16.78
C GLU A 541 25.28 -1.52 -15.79
N ARG A 542 26.10 -1.62 -14.73
CA ARG A 542 25.88 -2.59 -13.65
C ARG A 542 24.54 -2.31 -12.93
N HIS A 543 24.27 -1.05 -12.60
CA HIS A 543 22.99 -0.67 -11.98
C HIS A 543 21.79 -1.00 -12.87
N PHE A 544 21.85 -0.67 -14.17
CA PHE A 544 20.79 -0.98 -15.12
C PHE A 544 20.54 -2.48 -15.27
N GLU A 545 21.60 -3.28 -15.42
CA GLU A 545 21.46 -4.73 -15.61
C GLU A 545 20.93 -5.44 -14.36
N VAL A 546 21.35 -5.00 -13.17
CA VAL A 546 20.80 -5.51 -11.92
C VAL A 546 19.30 -5.18 -11.82
N GLN A 547 18.89 -3.95 -12.20
CA GLN A 547 17.48 -3.59 -12.21
C GLN A 547 16.66 -4.40 -13.23
N GLU A 548 17.18 -4.63 -14.44
CA GLU A 548 16.50 -5.49 -15.42
C GLU A 548 16.41 -6.94 -14.94
N ARG A 549 17.42 -7.46 -14.23
CA ARG A 549 17.35 -8.80 -13.61
C ARG A 549 16.33 -8.86 -12.48
N MET A 550 16.25 -7.83 -11.65
CA MET A 550 15.17 -7.73 -10.64
C MET A 550 13.81 -7.69 -11.31
N ARG A 551 13.67 -6.91 -12.40
CA ARG A 551 12.44 -6.84 -13.20
C ARG A 551 12.07 -8.20 -13.79
N GLN A 552 13.05 -8.93 -14.32
CA GLN A 552 12.87 -10.27 -14.85
C GLN A 552 12.52 -11.28 -13.74
N GLY A 553 13.19 -11.24 -12.58
CA GLY A 553 12.86 -12.10 -11.45
C GLY A 553 11.46 -11.84 -10.88
N ILE A 554 11.06 -10.57 -10.78
CA ILE A 554 9.69 -10.18 -10.44
C ILE A 554 8.73 -10.72 -11.52
N ARG A 555 9.06 -10.59 -12.80
CA ARG A 555 8.24 -11.14 -13.88
C ARG A 555 8.10 -12.66 -13.76
N ASP A 556 9.17 -13.38 -13.47
CA ASP A 556 9.13 -14.85 -13.38
C ASP A 556 8.28 -15.30 -12.17
N ILE A 557 8.45 -14.65 -11.02
CA ILE A 557 7.60 -14.87 -9.83
C ILE A 557 6.14 -14.52 -10.13
N LEU A 558 5.89 -13.40 -10.81
CA LEU A 558 4.53 -12.94 -11.09
C LEU A 558 3.87 -13.72 -12.25
N ALA A 559 4.65 -14.28 -13.17
CA ALA A 559 4.16 -15.12 -14.26
C ALA A 559 3.57 -16.42 -13.69
N ASP A 560 4.26 -17.03 -12.72
CA ASP A 560 3.87 -18.25 -12.02
C ASP A 560 2.95 -18.00 -10.80
N LEU A 561 2.23 -16.86 -10.74
CA LEU A 561 1.30 -16.54 -9.65
C LEU A 561 0.21 -17.58 -9.40
N ASP A 562 -0.07 -18.44 -10.38
CA ASP A 562 -1.03 -19.54 -10.21
C ASP A 562 -0.51 -20.63 -9.25
N LEU A 563 0.82 -20.71 -9.07
CA LEU A 563 1.49 -21.62 -8.12
C LEU A 563 1.88 -20.91 -6.82
N PHE A 564 2.15 -19.61 -6.88
CA PHE A 564 2.64 -18.85 -5.74
C PHE A 564 1.52 -18.58 -4.71
N PRO A 565 1.66 -19.04 -3.45
CA PRO A 565 0.67 -18.77 -2.41
C PRO A 565 0.67 -17.29 -2.03
N GLN A 566 -0.41 -16.58 -2.35
CA GLN A 566 -0.54 -15.12 -2.15
C GLN A 566 -0.49 -14.73 -0.67
N GLU A 567 -0.80 -15.65 0.24
CA GLU A 567 -0.70 -15.49 1.68
C GLU A 567 0.74 -15.20 2.14
N LEU A 568 1.74 -15.73 1.42
CA LEU A 568 3.15 -15.55 1.76
C LEU A 568 3.61 -14.09 1.65
N LEU A 569 2.99 -13.28 0.77
CA LEU A 569 3.28 -11.84 0.67
C LEU A 569 2.95 -11.14 1.98
N PHE A 570 1.77 -11.43 2.53
CA PHE A 570 1.30 -10.84 3.77
C PHE A 570 2.00 -11.39 5.01
N ILE A 571 2.39 -12.67 5.00
CA ILE A 571 3.20 -13.27 6.06
C ILE A 571 4.60 -12.63 6.10
N GLY A 572 5.21 -12.42 4.92
CA GLY A 572 6.47 -11.70 4.81
C GLY A 572 6.39 -10.29 5.39
N ARG A 573 5.30 -9.57 5.11
CA ARG A 573 5.00 -8.26 5.71
C ARG A 573 4.90 -8.31 7.24
N ASN A 574 4.12 -9.24 7.79
CA ASN A 574 4.02 -9.38 9.25
C ASN A 574 5.41 -9.60 9.85
N MET A 575 6.19 -10.54 9.31
CA MET A 575 7.54 -10.83 9.79
C MET A 575 8.46 -9.62 9.75
N ARG A 576 8.36 -8.79 8.69
CA ARG A 576 9.16 -7.56 8.55
C ARG A 576 8.77 -6.51 9.58
N ILE A 577 7.48 -6.28 9.82
CA ILE A 577 7.03 -5.30 10.82
C ILE A 577 7.38 -5.78 12.24
N VAL A 578 7.22 -7.07 12.54
CA VAL A 578 7.64 -7.65 13.84
C VAL A 578 9.15 -7.52 14.03
N GLN A 579 9.95 -7.69 12.97
CA GLN A 579 11.38 -7.42 13.02
C GLN A 579 11.68 -5.95 13.30
N GLY A 580 11.03 -5.01 12.61
CA GLY A 580 11.18 -3.58 12.85
C GLY A 580 10.82 -3.19 14.29
N ASN A 581 9.77 -3.79 14.86
CA ASN A 581 9.41 -3.62 16.26
C ASN A 581 10.49 -4.17 17.22
N ASN A 582 11.13 -5.30 16.89
CA ASN A 582 12.25 -5.84 17.66
C ASN A 582 13.47 -4.91 17.60
N GLN A 583 13.83 -4.41 16.41
CA GLN A 583 14.89 -3.42 16.19
C GLN A 583 14.63 -2.16 17.01
N PHE A 584 13.42 -1.61 16.93
CA PHE A 584 13.00 -0.41 17.66
C PHE A 584 13.22 -0.52 19.18
N LEU A 585 12.98 -1.70 19.76
CA LEU A 585 13.22 -1.95 21.18
C LEU A 585 14.69 -2.25 21.54
N GLY A 586 15.60 -2.24 20.56
CA GLY A 586 17.02 -2.51 20.72
C GLY A 586 17.40 -3.98 20.55
N SER A 587 16.61 -4.75 19.79
CA SER A 587 16.77 -6.19 19.57
C SER A 587 16.87 -7.03 20.86
N PRO A 588 15.96 -6.88 21.85
CA PRO A 588 16.08 -7.57 23.14
C PRO A 588 15.88 -9.09 23.07
N VAL A 589 15.45 -9.63 21.93
CA VAL A 589 15.07 -11.03 21.74
C VAL A 589 15.65 -11.59 20.44
N ASN A 590 16.14 -12.84 20.49
CA ASN A 590 16.46 -13.62 19.30
C ASN A 590 15.18 -14.13 18.63
N ARG A 591 14.61 -13.30 17.73
CA ARG A 591 13.37 -13.58 17.00
C ARG A 591 13.44 -14.86 16.18
N ILE A 592 14.52 -15.05 15.42
CA ILE A 592 14.70 -16.21 14.53
C ILE A 592 14.58 -17.51 15.32
N LYS A 593 15.22 -17.59 16.49
CA LYS A 593 15.12 -18.75 17.38
C LYS A 593 13.69 -18.98 17.86
N LEU A 594 13.00 -17.95 18.37
CA LEU A 594 11.65 -18.09 18.88
C LEU A 594 10.67 -18.54 17.78
N THR A 595 10.70 -17.87 16.63
CA THR A 595 9.87 -18.21 15.46
C THR A 595 10.15 -19.64 14.99
N GLY A 596 11.42 -20.04 14.88
CA GLY A 596 11.79 -21.41 14.53
C GLY A 596 11.31 -22.45 15.54
N LEU A 597 11.37 -22.15 16.85
CA LEU A 597 10.86 -23.05 17.89
C LEU A 597 9.36 -23.28 17.76
N TRP A 598 8.57 -22.25 17.45
CA TRP A 598 7.14 -22.37 17.17
C TRP A 598 6.86 -23.19 15.90
N ALA A 599 7.58 -22.94 14.82
CA ALA A 599 7.45 -23.71 13.57
C ALA A 599 7.74 -25.21 13.80
N SER A 600 8.86 -25.51 14.47
CA SER A 600 9.29 -26.87 14.78
C SER A 600 8.32 -27.58 15.72
N ARG A 601 7.78 -26.87 16.73
CA ARG A 601 6.82 -27.43 17.69
C ARG A 601 5.46 -27.70 17.07
N SER A 602 4.98 -26.83 16.18
CA SER A 602 3.68 -27.00 15.52
C SER A 602 3.63 -28.25 14.65
N LEU A 603 4.79 -28.70 14.13
CA LEU A 603 4.92 -29.99 13.43
C LEU A 603 4.84 -31.21 14.35
N VAL A 604 5.09 -31.06 15.67
CA VAL A 604 5.05 -32.14 16.67
C VAL A 604 3.66 -32.20 17.33
N GLU A 605 3.04 -31.05 17.54
CA GLU A 605 1.72 -30.92 18.21
C GLU A 605 0.54 -31.22 17.28
N ASN A 606 0.79 -31.60 16.02
CA ASN A 606 -0.26 -31.98 15.09
C ASN A 606 -0.93 -33.30 15.53
N LYS A 607 -2.24 -33.25 15.81
CA LYS A 607 -3.02 -34.34 16.40
C LYS A 607 -3.24 -35.55 15.48
N GLU A 608 -2.96 -35.39 14.18
CA GLU A 608 -3.16 -36.42 13.16
C GLU A 608 -1.95 -37.37 12.98
N LEU A 609 -0.89 -37.19 13.77
CA LEU A 609 0.35 -37.96 13.61
C LEU A 609 0.24 -39.36 14.24
N THR A 610 0.76 -40.36 13.53
CA THR A 610 0.97 -41.69 14.12
C THR A 610 2.05 -41.64 15.21
N PHE A 611 2.04 -42.57 16.17
CA PHE A 611 3.01 -42.61 17.27
C PHE A 611 4.47 -42.61 16.79
N ARG A 612 4.75 -43.29 15.67
CA ARG A 612 6.08 -43.33 15.06
C ARG A 612 6.49 -41.98 14.48
N GLU A 613 5.58 -41.30 13.79
CA GLU A 613 5.83 -39.96 13.25
C GLU A 613 5.99 -38.92 14.36
N TYR A 614 5.20 -39.04 15.42
CA TYR A 614 5.34 -38.22 16.63
C TYR A 614 6.75 -38.37 17.23
N PHE A 615 7.20 -39.60 17.50
CA PHE A 615 8.52 -39.83 18.09
C PHE A 615 9.66 -39.32 17.20
N VAL A 616 9.59 -39.58 15.89
CA VAL A 616 10.57 -39.05 14.92
C VAL A 616 10.58 -37.53 14.91
N ASN A 617 9.40 -36.89 14.98
CA ASN A 617 9.29 -35.44 15.04
C ASN A 617 9.83 -34.86 16.37
N VAL A 618 9.65 -35.55 17.49
CA VAL A 618 10.23 -35.18 18.79
C VAL A 618 11.76 -35.26 18.74
N CYS A 619 12.35 -36.36 18.24
CA CYS A 619 13.80 -36.48 18.08
C CYS A 619 14.36 -35.38 17.15
N ARG A 620 13.68 -35.11 16.04
CA ARG A 620 14.03 -34.01 15.13
C ARG A 620 13.89 -32.64 15.79
N HIS A 621 12.91 -32.44 16.69
CA HIS A 621 12.74 -31.21 17.47
C HIS A 621 13.90 -31.02 18.48
N LEU A 622 14.37 -32.09 19.10
CA LEU A 622 15.54 -32.05 19.99
C LEU A 622 16.82 -31.71 19.23
N LEU A 623 17.07 -32.35 18.09
CA LEU A 623 18.20 -32.02 17.21
C LEU A 623 18.14 -30.56 16.74
N PHE A 624 16.96 -30.09 16.34
CA PHE A 624 16.72 -28.70 15.97
C PHE A 624 17.09 -27.70 17.10
N ARG A 625 16.77 -28.03 18.36
CA ARG A 625 17.16 -27.18 19.51
C ARG A 625 18.68 -27.09 19.67
N ILE A 626 19.41 -28.18 19.40
CA ILE A 626 20.87 -28.18 19.45
C ILE A 626 21.44 -27.27 18.36
N THR A 627 20.91 -27.36 17.13
CA THR A 627 21.32 -26.48 16.01
C THR A 627 21.14 -24.99 16.35
N LEU A 628 20.06 -24.65 17.07
CA LEU A 628 19.77 -23.27 17.49
C LEU A 628 20.71 -22.70 18.55
N ILE A 629 21.51 -23.51 19.25
CA ILE A 629 22.52 -23.03 20.21
C ILE A 629 23.55 -22.12 19.49
N SER A 630 23.89 -22.44 18.24
CA SER A 630 24.77 -21.60 17.41
C SER A 630 24.21 -20.20 17.20
N SER A 631 22.89 -20.08 17.01
CA SER A 631 22.21 -18.78 16.85
C SER A 631 22.22 -17.99 18.16
N ASP A 632 22.08 -18.65 19.31
CA ASP A 632 22.21 -17.99 20.62
C ASP A 632 23.60 -17.40 20.81
N LEU A 633 24.66 -18.14 20.48
CA LEU A 633 26.04 -17.64 20.62
C LEU A 633 26.26 -16.35 19.83
N ILE A 634 25.76 -16.30 18.59
CA ILE A 634 25.85 -15.09 17.75
C ILE A 634 25.03 -13.94 18.35
N PHE A 635 23.81 -14.22 18.82
CA PHE A 635 22.95 -13.24 19.48
C PHE A 635 23.60 -12.65 20.73
N TYR A 636 24.10 -13.50 21.64
CA TYR A 636 24.78 -13.07 22.86
C TYR A 636 26.08 -12.30 22.56
N ALA A 637 26.82 -12.69 21.51
CA ALA A 637 28.00 -11.95 21.07
C ALA A 637 27.65 -10.55 20.57
N SER A 638 26.56 -10.38 19.80
CA SER A 638 26.08 -9.07 19.36
C SER A 638 25.59 -8.23 20.55
N MET A 639 24.81 -8.82 21.46
CA MET A 639 24.36 -8.14 22.68
C MET A 639 25.54 -7.72 23.58
N PHE A 640 26.60 -8.52 23.68
CA PHE A 640 27.82 -8.15 24.40
C PHE A 640 28.46 -6.92 23.74
N LYS A 641 28.63 -6.89 22.42
CA LYS A 641 29.15 -5.71 21.70
C LYS A 641 28.30 -4.47 21.92
N GLN A 642 26.98 -4.61 21.98
CA GLN A 642 26.04 -3.53 22.22
C GLN A 642 26.20 -2.95 23.64
N ILE A 643 26.41 -3.79 24.66
CA ILE A 643 26.63 -3.36 26.05
C ILE A 643 27.90 -2.49 26.17
N PHE A 644 28.96 -2.82 25.42
CA PHE A 644 30.21 -2.04 25.40
C PHE A 644 30.16 -0.83 24.46
N GLY A 645 29.03 -0.56 23.80
CA GLY A 645 28.87 0.55 22.85
C GLY A 645 29.66 0.38 21.55
N ILE A 646 30.20 -0.82 21.28
CA ILE A 646 31.02 -1.13 20.10
C ILE A 646 30.15 -1.62 18.92
N GLY A 647 28.96 -2.17 19.22
CA GLY A 647 28.03 -2.74 18.23
C GLY A 647 26.63 -2.14 18.28
N HIS A 648 25.84 -2.42 17.23
CA HIS A 648 24.41 -2.11 17.18
C HIS A 648 23.59 -3.30 17.73
N GLY A 649 22.26 -3.27 17.60
CA GLY A 649 21.43 -4.42 17.96
C GLY A 649 21.65 -5.60 17.00
N PHE A 650 21.30 -6.81 17.45
CA PHE A 650 21.45 -8.04 16.65
C PHE A 650 20.78 -7.96 15.27
N GLU A 651 19.57 -7.40 15.19
CA GLU A 651 18.87 -7.25 13.92
C GLU A 651 19.51 -6.16 13.03
N ASP A 652 20.13 -5.13 13.63
CA ASP A 652 20.85 -4.08 12.90
C ASP A 652 22.13 -4.66 12.27
N ASP A 653 22.84 -5.53 13.00
CA ASP A 653 24.02 -6.25 12.51
C ASP A 653 23.66 -7.18 11.34
N LEU A 654 22.55 -7.92 11.45
CA LEU A 654 22.04 -8.77 10.37
C LEU A 654 21.70 -7.95 9.13
N GLU A 655 21.00 -6.83 9.32
CA GLU A 655 20.61 -5.96 8.22
C GLU A 655 21.82 -5.31 7.55
N LYS A 656 22.79 -4.83 8.32
CA LYS A 656 24.05 -4.30 7.81
C LYS A 656 24.79 -5.34 6.97
N HIS A 657 24.79 -6.59 7.41
CA HIS A 657 25.40 -7.70 6.67
C HIS A 657 24.65 -8.00 5.37
N MET A 658 23.32 -8.00 5.39
CA MET A 658 22.48 -8.12 4.19
C MET A 658 22.73 -6.98 3.20
N ARG A 659 22.85 -5.73 3.69
CA ARG A 659 23.18 -4.56 2.86
C ARG A 659 24.57 -4.68 2.25
N PHE A 660 25.56 -5.14 3.02
CA PHE A 660 26.90 -5.38 2.50
C PHE A 660 26.86 -6.38 1.35
N ILE A 661 26.13 -7.48 1.51
CA ILE A 661 25.96 -8.47 0.45
C ILE A 661 25.19 -7.90 -0.75
N ALA A 662 24.10 -7.16 -0.52
CA ALA A 662 23.35 -6.52 -1.60
C ALA A 662 24.21 -5.51 -2.39
N LYS A 663 25.03 -4.72 -1.71
CA LYS A 663 25.91 -3.72 -2.34
C LYS A 663 27.09 -4.38 -3.05
N ASP A 664 27.78 -5.29 -2.37
CA ASP A 664 29.02 -5.91 -2.84
C ASP A 664 28.76 -6.95 -3.94
N GLN A 665 27.70 -7.76 -3.79
CA GLN A 665 27.41 -8.87 -4.71
C GLN A 665 26.40 -8.50 -5.79
N PHE A 666 25.48 -7.58 -5.51
CA PHE A 666 24.42 -7.21 -6.45
C PHE A 666 24.49 -5.73 -6.88
N GLY A 667 25.44 -4.92 -6.40
CA GLY A 667 25.53 -3.51 -6.77
C GLY A 667 24.35 -2.64 -6.30
N LEU A 668 23.56 -3.12 -5.33
CA LEU A 668 22.36 -2.44 -4.84
C LEU A 668 22.70 -1.62 -3.59
N GLU A 669 22.58 -0.29 -3.69
CA GLU A 669 22.64 0.56 -2.50
C GLU A 669 21.30 0.53 -1.75
N LEU A 670 21.18 -0.43 -0.83
CA LEU A 670 20.07 -0.46 0.12
C LEU A 670 20.29 0.61 1.20
N ARG A 671 19.58 1.75 1.08
CA ARG A 671 19.59 2.82 2.09
C ARG A 671 18.74 2.44 3.31
N HIS A 672 19.00 3.11 4.44
CA HIS A 672 18.45 2.79 5.77
C HIS A 672 16.92 2.59 5.82
N SER A 673 16.18 3.25 4.93
CA SER A 673 14.72 3.26 4.90
C SER A 673 14.07 2.10 4.13
N VAL A 674 14.83 1.24 3.44
CA VAL A 674 14.24 0.07 2.71
C VAL A 674 13.64 -0.96 3.68
N PHE A 675 13.99 -0.79 4.95
CA PHE A 675 13.90 -1.78 5.99
C PHE A 675 13.15 -1.25 7.22
N GLU A 676 12.94 0.06 7.31
CA GLU A 676 12.04 0.67 8.28
C GLU A 676 10.60 0.57 7.73
N GLY A 677 9.89 -0.48 8.15
CA GLY A 677 8.41 -0.58 8.17
C GLY A 677 7.66 -0.23 6.89
#